data_AF-A0A8J5T3P6-F1
#
_entry.id   AF-A0A8J5T3P6-F1
#
_cell.length_a   1.000
_cell.length_b   1.000
_cell.length_c   1.000
_cell.angle_alpha   90.00
_cell.angle_beta   90.00
_cell.angle_gamma   90.00
#
_symmetry.space_group_name_H-M   'P 1'
#
loop_
_entity.id
_entity.type
_entity.pdbx_description
1 polymer ?
#
loop_
_entity_poly.entity_id
_entity_poly.type
_entity_poly.pdbx_seq_one_letter_code
_entity_poly.pdbx_strand_id
1 'polypeptide(L)'
;MNIGSACTTLENLLFLSPMVVFFDFLDLKNSVEDILQVLIVFCVESLELDFALLFPERHTLLRVLPVLVVLATSSEKESESLYKRVKMNRLLNIFKNDPVIPAFPDLHLSPAAILKELSSYFQNFSSQTRLLSLPSPHEIPPRELQEYQRHYLILNHMGTIRAEHDDFSIRFASAMNQMIILKSSDGADNDWSRDIKGNMYDIVIEGFQLLSRWTGRIWEQCAWKFSRPCKEPPISDSQHSSTTFFDYEKVVRWNYTAEERRALLELIGYIKSIGLMMQRCDTLVSEALWETIHIEVQDFVQDKLDTMLRTTFRKKKDLSRILSDMRTLSADWMANTSKADPEQHSLHQETEEMRQSTFYPRPVAPTAAQIHCLQFLICELVSGGNLRKPGGLFGNSSSGIPVEDLKQLETFFYKLSFFLHILDYTATIGTLTDLGFLWFREFYLESSRVIQFPIECSLPWMLIENVTETQDAGLLESVTIPFDLYNDSAQHALTYLKQRFLYDEIEAEVDLCFDLLVEKLNEIIFTYYKSCAASTLLDSSFTYVCDDGEKYFIKPLRFDAIFKLRRVMVLGRTIDLRSLITQRMNKLFRENIDFLLERFENGDLCGVVELRQLLDILELTHQSISKFLELDSYSLMLSEMQENLSLVSYSSRISSQIWNEMQTDFLSNFILCNTTQRFVRSLKGIHHSSQRSSASTGKAHFYCGSYDLTMAYQGIAGLYRDFFGIPHMFAVVKLLGSRALPGIIRALLDHISSKITAMVPKITALQEALPKSIGLLSFDGGIAGCQKIIHEILTWEAKSEVKNEVLHDLKEIGSALYWMSLLDIVLRQIDTTQFMQSAPWLGLVPGNDGQVKHAYPDSTPFTTLLSAATNAVASSPACPNPSSFLVMAKQAEAASLLYKSNLNSGSVLEYALAFTSAALDRHYNKWSATPKTGFIDITTSKDFYRVFSGLQYSYLEESINYPSTKQEMLGDSVAWAGCTIMYLLGQQQHFELFDFSYQFLNVAEVENATVSIYQPSDRNKSPNFLQGYEGILEAMRKARRLNNHVFSMLRARCPLEDKIACAIKPSGAPLHRMKFTNTVSAFETLPQRAT
;
A
#
# COMPACT_ATOMS: atom_id res chain seq x y z
N MET A 1 51.22 -44.34 13.60
CA MET A 1 50.13 -43.58 14.26
C MET A 1 49.03 -44.57 14.58
N ASN A 2 48.48 -44.54 15.80
CA ASN A 2 47.39 -45.44 16.18
C ASN A 2 46.17 -45.18 15.28
N ILE A 3 45.68 -46.24 14.63
CA ILE A 3 44.58 -46.18 13.64
C ILE A 3 43.31 -45.58 14.25
N GLY A 4 43.03 -45.88 15.52
CA GLY A 4 41.93 -45.25 16.27
C GLY A 4 42.03 -43.74 16.44
N SER A 5 43.25 -43.15 16.43
CA SER A 5 43.41 -41.68 16.49
C SER A 5 43.23 -41.05 15.10
N ALA A 6 43.58 -41.73 14.02
CA ALA A 6 43.34 -41.25 12.66
C ALA A 6 41.84 -41.28 12.30
N CYS A 7 41.11 -42.32 12.73
CA CYS A 7 39.66 -42.42 12.57
C CYS A 7 38.91 -41.34 13.34
N THR A 8 39.24 -41.11 14.62
CA THR A 8 38.64 -39.99 15.39
C THR A 8 39.04 -38.63 14.83
N THR A 9 40.22 -38.49 14.24
CA THR A 9 40.63 -37.23 13.60
C THR A 9 39.92 -37.02 12.26
N LEU A 10 39.65 -38.08 11.49
CA LEU A 10 38.85 -38.05 10.25
C LEU A 10 37.35 -37.86 10.53
N GLU A 11 36.79 -38.47 11.58
CA GLU A 11 35.43 -38.19 12.05
C GLU A 11 35.26 -36.73 12.46
N ASN A 12 36.24 -36.18 13.20
CA ASN A 12 36.20 -34.80 13.68
C ASN A 12 36.56 -33.76 12.59
N LEU A 13 37.30 -34.12 11.53
CA LEU A 13 37.66 -33.22 10.42
C LEU A 13 36.68 -33.27 9.24
N LEU A 14 35.97 -34.38 9.02
CA LEU A 14 35.15 -34.61 7.83
C LEU A 14 33.65 -34.83 8.12
N PHE A 15 33.22 -34.79 9.40
CA PHE A 15 31.81 -34.92 9.81
C PHE A 15 31.11 -36.14 9.20
N LEU A 16 31.77 -37.30 9.27
CA LEU A 16 31.40 -38.56 8.59
C LEU A 16 30.32 -39.38 9.32
N SER A 17 29.28 -38.74 9.87
CA SER A 17 28.21 -39.43 10.62
C SER A 17 27.53 -40.60 9.88
N PRO A 18 27.21 -40.53 8.56
CA PRO A 18 26.59 -41.67 7.87
C PRO A 18 27.59 -42.79 7.55
N MET A 19 28.89 -42.57 7.68
CA MET A 19 29.92 -43.59 7.50
C MET A 19 30.34 -44.29 8.80
N VAL A 20 29.85 -43.86 9.97
CA VAL A 20 30.24 -44.44 11.28
C VAL A 20 30.05 -45.97 11.30
N VAL A 21 28.94 -46.46 10.74
CA VAL A 21 28.66 -47.90 10.61
C VAL A 21 29.67 -48.62 9.69
N PHE A 22 30.17 -47.91 8.67
CA PHE A 22 31.19 -48.41 7.74
C PHE A 22 32.62 -48.29 8.31
N PHE A 23 32.86 -47.40 9.27
CA PHE A 23 34.12 -47.31 10.01
C PHE A 23 34.24 -48.42 11.06
N ASP A 24 33.16 -48.70 11.81
CA ASP A 24 33.08 -49.85 12.72
C ASP A 24 33.26 -51.20 11.98
N PHE A 25 32.90 -51.24 10.69
CA PHE A 25 33.02 -52.40 9.79
C PHE A 25 34.48 -52.79 9.46
N LEU A 26 35.45 -51.86 9.55
CA LEU A 26 36.79 -52.05 8.97
C LEU A 26 37.89 -52.45 9.97
N ASP A 27 37.59 -52.42 11.28
CA ASP A 27 38.59 -52.34 12.35
C ASP A 27 39.26 -53.68 12.75
N LEU A 28 38.86 -54.82 12.17
CA LEU A 28 39.21 -56.14 12.73
C LEU A 28 40.26 -56.99 11.99
N LYS A 29 40.81 -56.59 10.82
CA LYS A 29 41.87 -57.37 10.12
C LYS A 29 42.60 -56.70 8.93
N ASN A 30 42.26 -55.48 8.54
CA ASN A 30 42.68 -54.86 7.28
C ASN A 30 43.79 -53.80 7.47
N SER A 31 44.61 -53.54 6.43
CA SER A 31 45.56 -52.42 6.46
C SER A 31 44.85 -51.10 6.15
N VAL A 32 45.43 -49.96 6.56
CA VAL A 32 44.82 -48.63 6.35
C VAL A 32 44.56 -48.38 4.85
N GLU A 33 45.42 -48.88 3.98
CA GLU A 33 45.31 -48.74 2.53
C GLU A 33 44.14 -49.56 1.97
N ASP A 34 43.90 -50.77 2.50
CA ASP A 34 42.75 -51.60 2.13
C ASP A 34 41.44 -50.91 2.49
N ILE A 35 41.38 -50.28 3.67
CA ILE A 35 40.22 -49.52 4.19
C ILE A 35 39.91 -48.34 3.26
N LEU A 36 40.93 -47.53 2.92
CA LEU A 36 40.77 -46.37 2.04
C LEU A 36 40.24 -46.77 0.65
N GLN A 37 40.74 -47.88 0.08
CA GLN A 37 40.28 -48.35 -1.23
C GLN A 37 38.82 -48.81 -1.22
N VAL A 38 38.37 -49.48 -0.16
CA VAL A 38 36.97 -49.90 -0.01
C VAL A 38 36.07 -48.68 0.14
N LEU A 39 36.48 -47.69 0.93
CA LEU A 39 35.74 -46.43 1.09
C LEU A 39 35.60 -45.67 -0.24
N ILE A 40 36.67 -45.61 -1.05
CA ILE A 40 36.60 -44.98 -2.38
C ILE A 40 35.62 -45.73 -3.29
N VAL A 41 35.64 -47.06 -3.30
CA VAL A 41 34.69 -47.87 -4.08
C VAL A 41 33.25 -47.58 -3.63
N PHE A 42 32.99 -47.58 -2.32
CA PHE A 42 31.68 -47.29 -1.75
C PHE A 42 31.19 -45.88 -2.12
N CYS A 43 32.03 -44.85 -1.99
CA CYS A 43 31.69 -43.48 -2.39
C CYS A 43 31.32 -43.40 -3.87
N VAL A 44 32.14 -44.00 -4.75
CA VAL A 44 31.93 -43.96 -6.19
C VAL A 44 30.67 -44.71 -6.61
N GLU A 45 30.43 -45.90 -6.04
CA GLU A 45 29.22 -46.68 -6.33
C GLU A 45 27.96 -45.97 -5.82
N SER A 46 27.99 -45.42 -4.61
CA SER A 46 26.86 -44.69 -4.04
C SER A 46 26.51 -43.44 -4.86
N LEU A 47 27.52 -42.66 -5.27
CA LEU A 47 27.34 -41.45 -6.09
C LEU A 47 26.85 -41.74 -7.51
N GLU A 48 27.14 -42.91 -8.07
CA GLU A 48 26.67 -43.30 -9.41
C GLU A 48 25.27 -43.93 -9.37
N LEU A 49 24.90 -44.60 -8.28
CA LEU A 49 23.58 -45.21 -8.11
C LEU A 49 22.49 -44.18 -7.83
N ASP A 50 22.80 -43.13 -7.04
CA ASP A 50 21.99 -41.92 -6.72
C ASP A 50 20.58 -42.18 -6.12
N PHE A 51 20.04 -43.40 -6.21
CA PHE A 51 18.66 -43.76 -5.89
C PHE A 51 18.34 -43.74 -4.39
N ALA A 52 19.34 -43.93 -3.54
CA ALA A 52 19.17 -44.03 -2.09
C ALA A 52 19.82 -42.90 -1.29
N LEU A 53 20.40 -41.90 -1.96
CA LEU A 53 21.11 -40.81 -1.29
C LEU A 53 20.24 -39.57 -1.18
N LEU A 54 20.17 -39.01 0.02
CA LEU A 54 19.68 -37.65 0.21
C LEU A 54 20.82 -36.65 0.00
N PHE A 55 20.49 -35.37 -0.28
CA PHE A 55 21.48 -34.33 -0.59
C PHE A 55 22.59 -34.18 0.47
N PRO A 56 22.34 -34.32 1.81
CA PRO A 56 23.41 -34.16 2.80
C PRO A 56 24.46 -35.27 2.66
N GLU A 57 24.01 -36.48 2.36
CA GLU A 57 24.86 -37.66 2.17
C GLU A 57 25.65 -37.51 0.88
N ARG A 58 24.97 -37.17 -0.23
CA ARG A 58 25.60 -36.90 -1.53
C ARG A 58 26.71 -35.86 -1.40
N HIS A 59 26.43 -34.70 -0.79
CA HIS A 59 27.43 -33.64 -0.62
C HIS A 59 28.60 -34.08 0.27
N THR A 60 28.33 -34.88 1.31
CA THR A 60 29.38 -35.44 2.17
C THR A 60 30.30 -36.39 1.41
N LEU A 61 29.75 -37.31 0.60
CA LEU A 61 30.54 -38.21 -0.24
C LEU A 61 31.41 -37.44 -1.24
N LEU A 62 30.86 -36.39 -1.86
CA LEU A 62 31.60 -35.53 -2.80
C LEU A 62 32.75 -34.76 -2.14
N ARG A 63 32.62 -34.34 -0.88
CA ARG A 63 33.69 -33.67 -0.11
C ARG A 63 34.82 -34.63 0.29
N VAL A 64 34.46 -35.85 0.65
CA VAL A 64 35.38 -36.83 1.23
C VAL A 64 36.19 -37.57 0.15
N LEU A 65 35.57 -37.84 -1.00
CA LEU A 65 36.19 -38.62 -2.09
C LEU A 65 37.55 -38.05 -2.57
N PRO A 66 37.73 -36.73 -2.82
CA PRO A 66 39.03 -36.18 -3.21
C PRO A 66 40.13 -36.44 -2.18
N VAL A 67 39.79 -36.30 -0.88
CA VAL A 67 40.73 -36.52 0.23
C VAL A 67 41.14 -37.99 0.31
N LEU A 68 40.17 -38.91 0.21
CA LEU A 68 40.45 -40.34 0.22
C LEU A 68 41.37 -40.76 -0.94
N VAL A 69 41.14 -40.21 -2.15
CA VAL A 69 41.97 -40.51 -3.32
C VAL A 69 43.42 -40.08 -3.11
N VAL A 70 43.67 -38.92 -2.50
CA VAL A 70 45.03 -38.48 -2.17
C VAL A 70 45.67 -39.37 -1.11
N LEU A 71 44.94 -39.74 -0.06
CA LEU A 71 45.45 -40.60 1.00
C LEU A 71 45.76 -42.03 0.51
N ALA A 72 44.94 -42.57 -0.40
CA ALA A 72 45.11 -43.90 -0.97
C ALA A 72 46.21 -43.99 -2.03
N THR A 73 46.83 -42.86 -2.41
CA THR A 73 47.89 -42.78 -3.43
C THR A 73 49.24 -42.42 -2.81
N SER A 74 49.50 -42.95 -1.61
CA SER A 74 50.72 -42.66 -0.86
C SER A 74 51.97 -43.34 -1.45
N SER A 75 51.81 -44.36 -2.31
CA SER A 75 52.88 -45.08 -3.03
C SER A 75 52.48 -45.45 -4.47
N GLU A 76 53.44 -45.64 -5.39
CA GLU A 76 53.18 -46.11 -6.76
C GLU A 76 52.41 -47.44 -6.79
N LYS A 77 52.80 -48.42 -5.94
CA LYS A 77 52.12 -49.72 -5.84
C LYS A 77 50.66 -49.57 -5.39
N GLU A 78 50.39 -48.66 -4.47
CA GLU A 78 49.05 -48.39 -3.97
C GLU A 78 48.20 -47.70 -5.03
N SER A 79 48.77 -46.76 -5.79
CA SER A 79 48.09 -46.09 -6.90
C SER A 79 47.65 -47.08 -8.00
N GLU A 80 48.54 -48.01 -8.40
CA GLU A 80 48.17 -49.06 -9.35
C GLU A 80 47.09 -49.99 -8.81
N SER A 81 47.13 -50.30 -7.50
CA SER A 81 46.12 -51.14 -6.86
C SER A 81 44.75 -50.47 -6.79
N LEU A 82 44.70 -49.15 -6.51
CA LEU A 82 43.48 -48.36 -6.54
C LEU A 82 42.88 -48.31 -7.94
N TYR A 83 43.68 -48.01 -8.97
CA TYR A 83 43.17 -47.87 -10.33
C TYR A 83 42.77 -49.21 -10.99
N LYS A 84 43.24 -50.33 -10.44
CA LYS A 84 42.72 -51.67 -10.79
C LYS A 84 41.31 -51.90 -10.24
N ARG A 85 40.94 -51.28 -9.10
CA ARG A 85 39.61 -51.40 -8.49
C ARG A 85 38.63 -50.35 -9.02
N VAL A 86 39.04 -49.09 -9.08
CA VAL A 86 38.23 -47.98 -9.58
C VAL A 86 38.92 -47.37 -10.80
N LYS A 87 38.27 -47.44 -11.95
CA LYS A 87 38.79 -46.83 -13.18
C LYS A 87 38.94 -45.32 -12.97
N MET A 88 40.12 -44.78 -13.26
CA MET A 88 40.43 -43.34 -13.21
C MET A 88 39.36 -42.47 -13.91
N ASN A 89 38.80 -42.92 -15.03
CA ASN A 89 37.77 -42.18 -15.76
C ASN A 89 36.47 -41.98 -14.95
N ARG A 90 36.11 -42.90 -14.04
CA ARG A 90 34.94 -42.72 -13.17
C ARG A 90 35.16 -41.57 -12.20
N LEU A 91 36.33 -41.54 -11.55
CA LEU A 91 36.73 -40.44 -10.66
C LEU A 91 36.78 -39.09 -11.40
N LEU A 92 37.36 -39.07 -12.60
CA LEU A 92 37.39 -37.86 -13.43
C LEU A 92 35.99 -37.36 -13.79
N ASN A 93 35.06 -38.27 -14.11
CA ASN A 93 33.69 -37.89 -14.43
C ASN A 93 32.96 -37.29 -13.22
N ILE A 94 33.11 -37.89 -12.03
CA ILE A 94 32.50 -37.36 -10.79
C ILE A 94 33.03 -35.95 -10.50
N PHE A 95 34.36 -35.77 -10.49
CA PHE A 95 34.96 -34.45 -10.20
C PHE A 95 34.69 -33.42 -11.30
N LYS A 96 34.44 -33.85 -12.55
CA LYS A 96 34.05 -32.96 -13.64
C LYS A 96 32.59 -32.55 -13.55
N ASN A 97 31.69 -33.44 -13.16
CA ASN A 97 30.27 -33.14 -13.04
C ASN A 97 29.99 -32.16 -11.89
N ASP A 98 30.72 -32.31 -10.77
CA ASP A 98 30.56 -31.51 -9.57
C ASP A 98 31.84 -30.67 -9.27
N PRO A 99 32.18 -29.66 -10.10
CA PRO A 99 33.43 -28.89 -9.95
C PRO A 99 33.43 -27.97 -8.72
N VAL A 100 32.25 -27.64 -8.20
CA VAL A 100 32.02 -26.80 -7.03
C VAL A 100 31.01 -27.50 -6.12
N ILE A 101 31.40 -27.78 -4.88
CA ILE A 101 30.59 -28.56 -3.93
C ILE A 101 30.28 -27.70 -2.71
N PRO A 102 29.05 -27.76 -2.18
CA PRO A 102 28.70 -27.16 -0.89
C PRO A 102 29.53 -27.71 0.27
N ALA A 103 30.11 -26.84 1.09
CA ALA A 103 30.88 -27.24 2.27
C ALA A 103 30.19 -26.84 3.56
N PHE A 104 30.22 -25.55 3.86
CA PHE A 104 29.50 -24.90 4.94
C PHE A 104 28.59 -23.83 4.34
N PRO A 105 27.59 -23.30 5.08
CA PRO A 105 26.60 -22.36 4.57
C PRO A 105 27.12 -21.27 3.62
N ASP A 106 28.26 -20.67 3.97
CA ASP A 106 28.91 -19.57 3.25
C ASP A 106 30.29 -19.96 2.68
N LEU A 107 30.57 -21.26 2.56
CA LEU A 107 31.84 -21.78 2.03
C LEU A 107 31.61 -22.87 0.98
N HIS A 108 32.34 -22.75 -0.13
CA HIS A 108 32.37 -23.77 -1.18
C HIS A 108 33.73 -24.48 -1.19
N LEU A 109 33.72 -25.72 -1.67
CA LEU A 109 34.93 -26.48 -1.96
C LEU A 109 34.98 -26.83 -3.44
N SER A 110 36.18 -27.12 -3.95
CA SER A 110 36.36 -27.67 -5.29
C SER A 110 37.22 -28.92 -5.23
N PRO A 111 36.76 -30.07 -5.77
CA PRO A 111 37.58 -31.27 -5.84
C PRO A 111 38.94 -31.01 -6.47
N ALA A 112 38.97 -30.29 -7.59
CA ALA A 112 40.21 -29.97 -8.29
C ALA A 112 41.16 -29.11 -7.43
N ALA A 113 40.63 -28.13 -6.69
CA ALA A 113 41.44 -27.32 -5.79
C ALA A 113 42.01 -28.14 -4.63
N ILE A 114 41.19 -29.00 -4.00
CA ILE A 114 41.63 -29.90 -2.92
C ILE A 114 42.76 -30.82 -3.40
N LEU A 115 42.59 -31.45 -4.56
CA LEU A 115 43.62 -32.34 -5.12
C LEU A 115 44.94 -31.59 -5.39
N LYS A 116 44.87 -30.37 -5.94
CA LYS A 116 46.05 -29.54 -6.22
C LYS A 116 46.74 -29.07 -4.94
N GLU A 117 45.98 -28.58 -3.95
CA GLU A 117 46.53 -28.11 -2.68
C GLU A 117 47.22 -29.24 -1.92
N LEU A 118 46.56 -30.39 -1.81
CA LEU A 118 47.12 -31.56 -1.14
C LEU A 118 48.32 -32.16 -1.89
N SER A 119 48.40 -32.04 -3.22
CA SER A 119 49.52 -32.59 -4.01
C SER A 119 50.89 -32.09 -3.56
N SER A 120 50.97 -30.88 -2.99
CA SER A 120 52.20 -30.29 -2.47
C SER A 120 52.75 -31.02 -1.24
N TYR A 121 51.88 -31.67 -0.47
CA TYR A 121 52.22 -32.42 0.74
C TYR A 121 52.46 -33.92 0.46
N PHE A 122 51.92 -34.44 -0.64
CA PHE A 122 52.01 -35.86 -1.02
C PHE A 122 52.80 -36.04 -2.32
N GLN A 123 54.12 -36.18 -2.21
CA GLN A 123 55.06 -36.29 -3.34
C GLN A 123 54.67 -37.37 -4.36
N ASN A 124 54.15 -38.51 -3.91
CA ASN A 124 53.76 -39.60 -4.81
C ASN A 124 52.46 -39.31 -5.58
N PHE A 125 51.56 -38.51 -5.03
CA PHE A 125 50.35 -38.05 -5.74
C PHE A 125 50.66 -36.94 -6.75
N SER A 126 51.72 -36.15 -6.53
CA SER A 126 52.16 -35.09 -7.46
C SER A 126 52.48 -35.59 -8.88
N SER A 127 52.76 -36.89 -9.03
CA SER A 127 52.98 -37.55 -10.32
C SER A 127 51.68 -37.81 -11.12
N GLN A 128 50.50 -37.68 -10.51
CA GLN A 128 49.20 -37.99 -11.13
C GLN A 128 48.66 -36.83 -11.98
N THR A 129 49.32 -36.55 -13.11
CA THR A 129 49.04 -35.38 -13.95
C THR A 129 47.60 -35.29 -14.46
N ARG A 130 46.92 -36.43 -14.68
CA ARG A 130 45.53 -36.47 -15.19
C ARG A 130 44.51 -35.92 -14.19
N LEU A 131 44.68 -36.17 -12.90
CA LEU A 131 43.79 -35.64 -11.85
C LEU A 131 44.12 -34.17 -11.56
N LEU A 132 45.41 -33.81 -11.60
CA LEU A 132 45.88 -32.45 -11.38
C LEU A 132 45.58 -31.51 -12.56
N SER A 133 45.29 -32.04 -13.75
CA SER A 133 44.87 -31.27 -14.93
C SER A 133 43.41 -30.82 -14.91
N LEU A 134 42.63 -31.21 -13.89
CA LEU A 134 41.25 -30.75 -13.75
C LEU A 134 41.23 -29.23 -13.48
N PRO A 135 40.37 -28.46 -14.19
CA PRO A 135 40.30 -27.03 -14.00
C PRO A 135 39.74 -26.71 -12.61
N SER A 136 40.44 -25.86 -11.87
CA SER A 136 39.85 -25.23 -10.68
C SER A 136 38.75 -24.26 -11.11
N PRO A 137 37.84 -23.81 -10.22
CA PRO A 137 36.72 -22.97 -10.61
C PRO A 137 37.17 -21.77 -11.45
N HIS A 138 38.16 -21.00 -11.01
CA HIS A 138 38.68 -19.84 -11.76
C HIS A 138 39.31 -20.15 -13.12
N GLU A 139 39.66 -21.41 -13.40
CA GLU A 139 40.33 -21.88 -14.62
C GLU A 139 39.36 -22.50 -15.65
N ILE A 140 38.07 -22.64 -15.31
CA ILE A 140 37.06 -23.26 -16.19
C ILE A 140 36.93 -22.44 -17.50
N PRO A 141 37.03 -23.09 -18.69
CA PRO A 141 36.90 -22.41 -19.98
C PRO A 141 35.52 -21.75 -20.17
N PRO A 142 35.42 -20.66 -20.97
CA PRO A 142 34.16 -19.92 -21.15
C PRO A 142 33.00 -20.74 -21.70
N ARG A 143 33.29 -21.76 -22.54
CA ARG A 143 32.25 -22.65 -23.10
C ARG A 143 31.66 -23.58 -22.04
N GLU A 144 32.52 -24.28 -21.30
CA GLU A 144 32.09 -25.16 -20.20
C GLU A 144 31.44 -24.35 -19.07
N LEU A 145 31.87 -23.09 -18.87
CA LEU A 145 31.28 -22.19 -17.89
C LEU A 145 29.79 -21.95 -18.12
N GLN A 146 29.36 -21.77 -19.39
CA GLN A 146 27.94 -21.60 -19.71
C GLN A 146 27.13 -22.87 -19.44
N GLU A 147 27.70 -24.04 -19.67
CA GLU A 147 27.06 -25.34 -19.39
C GLU A 147 26.88 -25.55 -17.88
N TYR A 148 27.93 -25.30 -17.08
CA TYR A 148 27.82 -25.35 -15.62
C TYR A 148 26.86 -24.29 -15.09
N GLN A 149 26.89 -23.06 -15.63
CA GLN A 149 25.93 -22.03 -15.21
C GLN A 149 24.48 -22.47 -15.48
N ARG A 150 24.22 -23.15 -16.60
CA ARG A 150 22.89 -23.74 -16.84
C ARG A 150 22.54 -24.84 -15.85
N HIS A 151 23.53 -25.64 -15.45
CA HIS A 151 23.36 -26.72 -14.49
C HIS A 151 23.05 -26.19 -13.07
N TYR A 152 23.86 -25.27 -12.54
CA TYR A 152 23.78 -24.79 -11.16
C TYR A 152 22.67 -23.76 -10.91
N LEU A 153 22.29 -22.94 -11.90
CA LEU A 153 21.28 -21.90 -11.69
C LEU A 153 19.86 -22.46 -11.74
N ILE A 154 19.14 -22.31 -10.63
CA ILE A 154 17.73 -22.70 -10.42
C ILE A 154 16.82 -22.17 -11.52
N LEU A 155 17.07 -20.95 -12.01
CA LEU A 155 16.28 -20.31 -13.05
C LEU A 155 16.07 -21.20 -14.29
N ASN A 156 17.08 -21.98 -14.68
CA ASN A 156 17.02 -22.82 -15.88
C ASN A 156 16.18 -24.09 -15.70
N HIS A 157 15.82 -24.43 -14.46
CA HIS A 157 15.10 -25.65 -14.11
C HIS A 157 13.68 -25.38 -13.60
N MET A 158 13.32 -24.11 -13.43
CA MET A 158 12.06 -23.71 -12.83
C MET A 158 10.84 -24.26 -13.59
N GLY A 159 10.92 -24.38 -14.91
CA GLY A 159 9.85 -25.00 -15.71
C GLY A 159 9.56 -26.45 -15.31
N THR A 160 10.61 -27.25 -15.08
CA THR A 160 10.49 -28.63 -14.62
C THR A 160 10.02 -28.70 -13.17
N ILE A 161 10.61 -27.88 -12.30
CA ILE A 161 10.27 -27.82 -10.86
C ILE A 161 8.78 -27.52 -10.66
N ARG A 162 8.22 -26.54 -11.39
CA ARG A 162 6.79 -26.21 -11.33
C ARG A 162 5.91 -27.41 -11.71
N ALA A 163 6.25 -28.08 -12.80
CA ALA A 163 5.50 -29.26 -13.26
C ALA A 163 5.57 -30.41 -12.26
N GLU A 164 6.75 -30.66 -11.68
CA GLU A 164 6.95 -31.69 -10.65
C GLU A 164 6.19 -31.35 -9.36
N HIS A 165 6.20 -30.09 -8.93
CA HIS A 165 5.45 -29.63 -7.77
C HIS A 165 3.95 -29.83 -7.94
N ASP A 166 3.39 -29.41 -9.08
CA ASP A 166 1.95 -29.49 -9.32
C ASP A 166 1.49 -30.95 -9.42
N ASP A 167 2.23 -31.78 -10.15
CA ASP A 167 1.95 -33.21 -10.29
C ASP A 167 2.02 -33.94 -8.94
N PHE A 168 3.10 -33.74 -8.19
CA PHE A 168 3.26 -34.35 -6.87
C PHE A 168 2.17 -33.90 -5.90
N SER A 169 1.87 -32.59 -5.84
CA SER A 169 0.87 -32.04 -4.92
C SER A 169 -0.51 -32.66 -5.15
N ILE A 170 -0.90 -32.83 -6.42
CA ILE A 170 -2.17 -33.46 -6.80
C ILE A 170 -2.17 -34.95 -6.43
N ARG A 171 -1.11 -35.68 -6.77
CA ARG A 171 -1.01 -37.13 -6.46
C ARG A 171 -0.97 -37.38 -4.96
N PHE A 172 -0.20 -36.59 -4.21
CA PHE A 172 -0.13 -36.67 -2.75
C PHE A 172 -1.50 -36.41 -2.12
N ALA A 173 -2.20 -35.34 -2.52
CA ALA A 173 -3.54 -35.05 -2.02
C ALA A 173 -4.55 -36.18 -2.35
N SER A 174 -4.47 -36.74 -3.55
CA SER A 174 -5.29 -37.88 -3.96
C SER A 174 -5.03 -39.12 -3.10
N ALA A 175 -3.75 -39.49 -2.90
CA ALA A 175 -3.36 -40.63 -2.09
C ALA A 175 -3.72 -40.44 -0.61
N MET A 176 -3.60 -39.21 -0.08
CA MET A 176 -4.05 -38.88 1.27
C MET A 176 -5.56 -39.05 1.43
N ASN A 177 -6.36 -38.63 0.44
CA ASN A 177 -7.80 -38.86 0.46
C ASN A 177 -8.14 -40.36 0.48
N GLN A 178 -7.44 -41.18 -0.33
CA GLN A 178 -7.61 -42.63 -0.31
C GLN A 178 -7.23 -43.25 1.05
N MET A 179 -6.15 -42.78 1.68
CA MET A 179 -5.75 -43.19 3.03
C MET A 179 -6.81 -42.85 4.09
N ILE A 180 -7.41 -41.66 4.02
CA ILE A 180 -8.48 -41.25 4.94
C ILE A 180 -9.72 -42.14 4.75
N ILE A 181 -10.10 -42.43 3.50
CA ILE A 181 -11.23 -43.32 3.19
C ILE A 181 -10.96 -44.72 3.73
N LEU A 182 -9.76 -45.26 3.52
CA LEU A 182 -9.35 -46.58 4.01
C LEU A 182 -9.49 -46.69 5.53
N LYS A 183 -9.04 -45.68 6.30
CA LYS A 183 -9.18 -45.67 7.77
C LYS A 183 -10.63 -45.58 8.24
N SER A 184 -11.54 -45.06 7.42
CA SER A 184 -12.97 -44.94 7.74
C SER A 184 -13.82 -46.16 7.36
N SER A 185 -13.25 -47.10 6.58
CA SER A 185 -13.97 -48.26 6.06
C SER A 185 -13.76 -49.48 6.97
N ASP A 186 -14.80 -49.93 7.67
CA ASP A 186 -14.78 -51.21 8.39
C ASP A 186 -14.81 -52.38 7.40
N GLY A 187 -13.79 -53.25 7.44
CA GLY A 187 -13.72 -54.48 6.64
C GLY A 187 -13.33 -54.28 5.17
N ALA A 188 -12.44 -53.33 4.88
CA ALA A 188 -11.89 -53.11 3.54
C ALA A 188 -11.22 -54.37 2.95
N ASP A 189 -11.31 -54.53 1.63
CA ASP A 189 -10.62 -55.60 0.90
C ASP A 189 -9.10 -55.52 1.14
N ASN A 190 -8.48 -56.67 1.45
CA ASN A 190 -7.06 -56.75 1.83
C ASN A 190 -6.14 -56.36 0.68
N ASP A 191 -6.50 -56.69 -0.57
CA ASP A 191 -5.69 -56.35 -1.73
C ASP A 191 -5.74 -54.84 -2.02
N TRP A 192 -6.95 -54.26 -1.99
CA TRP A 192 -7.13 -52.82 -2.11
C TRP A 192 -6.43 -52.03 -1.00
N SER A 193 -6.50 -52.52 0.25
CA SER A 193 -5.79 -51.91 1.37
C SER A 193 -4.27 -51.93 1.17
N ARG A 194 -3.73 -53.04 0.65
CA ARG A 194 -2.29 -53.17 0.39
C ARG A 194 -1.84 -52.21 -0.72
N ASP A 195 -2.61 -52.11 -1.79
CA ASP A 195 -2.30 -51.23 -2.92
C ASP A 195 -2.29 -49.75 -2.50
N ILE A 196 -3.24 -49.31 -1.68
CA ILE A 196 -3.27 -47.92 -1.16
C ILE A 196 -2.06 -47.64 -0.27
N LYS A 197 -1.74 -48.54 0.67
CA LYS A 197 -0.59 -48.39 1.57
C LYS A 197 0.74 -48.39 0.81
N GLY A 198 0.86 -49.24 -0.21
CA GLY A 198 2.01 -49.27 -1.13
C GLY A 198 2.16 -47.98 -1.93
N ASN A 199 1.07 -47.49 -2.53
CA ASN A 199 1.07 -46.21 -3.26
C ASN A 199 1.47 -45.03 -2.35
N MET A 200 1.00 -45.00 -1.10
CA MET A 200 1.42 -43.98 -0.14
C MET A 200 2.91 -44.08 0.21
N TYR A 201 3.45 -45.29 0.35
CA TYR A 201 4.87 -45.52 0.57
C TYR A 201 5.73 -44.99 -0.59
N ASP A 202 5.33 -45.28 -1.83
CA ASP A 202 6.03 -44.79 -3.04
C ASP A 202 6.00 -43.26 -3.12
N ILE A 203 4.85 -42.64 -2.83
CA ILE A 203 4.69 -41.18 -2.81
C ILE A 203 5.55 -40.53 -1.73
N VAL A 204 5.70 -41.16 -0.56
CA VAL A 204 6.56 -40.63 0.52
C VAL A 204 8.04 -40.67 0.10
N ILE A 205 8.50 -41.76 -0.51
CA ILE A 205 9.87 -41.85 -1.04
C ILE A 205 10.10 -40.74 -2.07
N GLU A 206 9.17 -40.61 -3.02
CA GLU A 206 9.26 -39.58 -4.05
C GLU A 206 9.31 -38.18 -3.43
N GLY A 207 8.50 -37.92 -2.40
CA GLY A 207 8.50 -36.64 -1.69
C GLY A 207 9.84 -36.33 -1.03
N PHE A 208 10.48 -37.31 -0.39
CA PHE A 208 11.82 -37.14 0.18
C PHE A 208 12.87 -36.88 -0.90
N GLN A 209 12.85 -37.65 -1.98
CA GLN A 209 13.78 -37.45 -3.10
C GLN A 209 13.58 -36.08 -3.77
N LEU A 210 12.32 -35.64 -3.90
CA LEU A 210 11.95 -34.35 -4.47
C LEU A 210 12.46 -33.18 -3.63
N LEU A 211 12.13 -33.18 -2.33
CA LEU A 211 12.62 -32.18 -1.37
C LEU A 211 14.15 -32.16 -1.30
N SER A 212 14.77 -33.35 -1.26
CA SER A 212 16.21 -33.51 -1.27
C SER A 212 16.88 -32.87 -2.49
N ARG A 213 16.38 -33.16 -3.69
CA ARG A 213 16.91 -32.61 -4.93
C ARG A 213 16.73 -31.09 -5.01
N TRP A 214 15.59 -30.57 -4.56
CA TRP A 214 15.32 -29.13 -4.57
C TRP A 214 16.17 -28.36 -3.56
N THR A 215 16.27 -28.85 -2.33
CA THR A 215 17.12 -28.25 -1.28
C THR A 215 18.61 -28.36 -1.64
N GLY A 216 19.04 -29.50 -2.18
CA GLY A 216 20.39 -29.71 -2.71
C GLY A 216 20.74 -28.68 -3.79
N ARG A 217 19.83 -28.39 -4.71
CA ARG A 217 20.02 -27.36 -5.75
C ARG A 217 20.19 -25.95 -5.21
N ILE A 218 19.51 -25.60 -4.12
CA ILE A 218 19.72 -24.30 -3.47
C ILE A 218 21.15 -24.22 -2.92
N TRP A 219 21.60 -25.27 -2.22
CA TRP A 219 22.98 -25.39 -1.74
C TRP A 219 24.02 -25.28 -2.87
N GLU A 220 23.82 -26.04 -3.95
CA GLU A 220 24.67 -26.05 -5.13
C GLU A 220 24.74 -24.67 -5.80
N GLN A 221 23.61 -23.97 -5.97
CA GLN A 221 23.59 -22.62 -6.52
C GLN A 221 24.38 -21.66 -5.63
N CYS A 222 24.20 -21.72 -4.30
CA CYS A 222 24.92 -20.85 -3.37
C CYS A 222 26.43 -21.10 -3.47
N ALA A 223 26.87 -22.35 -3.44
CA ALA A 223 28.28 -22.71 -3.59
C ALA A 223 28.86 -22.21 -4.93
N TRP A 224 28.10 -22.36 -6.02
CA TRP A 224 28.47 -21.84 -7.33
C TRP A 224 28.65 -20.31 -7.33
N LYS A 225 27.70 -19.58 -6.74
CA LYS A 225 27.75 -18.11 -6.61
C LYS A 225 28.95 -17.67 -5.75
N PHE A 226 29.21 -18.31 -4.61
CA PHE A 226 30.38 -18.03 -3.76
C PHE A 226 31.71 -18.25 -4.48
N SER A 227 31.78 -19.25 -5.37
CA SER A 227 32.98 -19.49 -6.19
C SER A 227 33.24 -18.41 -7.25
N ARG A 228 32.25 -17.54 -7.50
CA ARG A 228 32.26 -16.51 -8.55
C ARG A 228 31.83 -15.15 -8.01
N PRO A 229 32.70 -14.43 -7.29
CA PRO A 229 32.42 -13.05 -6.90
C PRO A 229 32.16 -12.17 -8.14
N CYS A 230 31.19 -11.26 -8.01
CA CYS A 230 30.91 -10.23 -9.01
C CYS A 230 32.15 -9.34 -9.22
N LYS A 231 32.56 -9.18 -10.49
CA LYS A 231 33.78 -8.45 -10.85
C LYS A 231 33.59 -6.92 -10.87
N GLU A 232 32.41 -6.45 -11.26
CA GLU A 232 32.06 -5.03 -11.36
C GLU A 232 30.63 -4.83 -10.83
N PRO A 233 30.44 -4.33 -9.60
CA PRO A 233 29.11 -3.99 -9.11
C PRO A 233 28.55 -2.80 -9.92
N PRO A 234 27.24 -2.76 -10.21
CA PRO A 234 26.62 -1.66 -10.94
C PRO A 234 26.80 -0.35 -10.16
N ILE A 235 27.44 0.64 -10.79
CA ILE A 235 27.60 1.99 -10.23
C ILE A 235 26.21 2.64 -10.24
N SER A 236 25.59 2.77 -9.08
CA SER A 236 24.38 3.59 -8.95
C SER A 236 24.77 5.06 -8.88
N ASP A 237 24.06 5.92 -9.64
CA ASP A 237 24.33 7.37 -9.76
C ASP A 237 24.23 8.17 -8.45
N SER A 238 23.93 7.52 -7.32
CA SER A 238 23.70 8.16 -6.01
C SER A 238 24.84 8.00 -5.00
N GLN A 239 25.92 7.27 -5.31
CA GLN A 239 27.03 7.06 -4.36
C GLN A 239 28.40 7.44 -4.94
N HIS A 240 28.62 8.75 -5.12
CA HIS A 240 29.96 9.31 -5.22
C HIS A 240 30.61 9.45 -3.83
N SER A 241 31.00 8.32 -3.23
CA SER A 241 32.02 8.32 -2.18
C SER A 241 32.69 6.95 -2.14
N SER A 242 34.02 6.96 -2.20
CA SER A 242 34.94 5.82 -2.16
C SER A 242 34.65 4.83 -1.02
N THR A 243 33.67 3.95 -1.20
CA THR A 243 33.38 2.83 -0.30
C THR A 243 33.94 1.57 -0.92
N THR A 244 34.95 1.01 -0.26
CA THR A 244 35.45 -0.32 -0.57
C THR A 244 34.35 -1.32 -0.25
N PHE A 245 33.73 -1.92 -1.28
CA PHE A 245 32.74 -2.97 -1.10
C PHE A 245 33.32 -4.16 -0.33
N PHE A 246 32.56 -4.73 0.61
CA PHE A 246 32.94 -5.98 1.27
C PHE A 246 32.98 -7.14 0.27
N ASP A 247 33.88 -8.10 0.46
CA ASP A 247 33.96 -9.26 -0.44
C ASP A 247 32.70 -10.13 -0.41
N TYR A 248 31.99 -10.16 0.73
CA TYR A 248 30.70 -10.83 0.87
C TYR A 248 29.61 -10.22 -0.03
N GLU A 249 29.58 -8.89 -0.19
CA GLU A 249 28.62 -8.22 -1.07
C GLU A 249 28.74 -8.67 -2.53
N LYS A 250 29.97 -8.92 -2.98
CA LYS A 250 30.25 -9.34 -4.36
C LYS A 250 29.73 -10.74 -4.66
N VAL A 251 29.65 -11.62 -3.66
CA VAL A 251 29.19 -13.01 -3.83
C VAL A 251 27.71 -13.18 -3.53
N VAL A 252 27.09 -12.25 -2.79
CA VAL A 252 25.66 -12.27 -2.44
C VAL A 252 24.92 -11.10 -3.09
N ARG A 253 24.95 -9.90 -2.49
CA ARG A 253 24.14 -8.73 -2.91
C ARG A 253 24.17 -8.46 -4.42
N TRP A 254 25.37 -8.47 -5.00
CA TRP A 254 25.61 -8.14 -6.40
C TRP A 254 25.67 -9.35 -7.34
N ASN A 255 25.46 -10.56 -6.82
CA ASN A 255 25.60 -11.80 -7.59
C ASN A 255 24.27 -12.48 -7.92
N TYR A 256 23.15 -11.97 -7.41
CA TYR A 256 21.80 -12.49 -7.67
C TYR A 256 20.96 -11.46 -8.41
N THR A 257 20.53 -11.78 -9.63
CA THR A 257 19.59 -10.93 -10.41
C THR A 257 18.17 -11.00 -9.83
N ALA A 258 17.29 -10.07 -10.22
CA ALA A 258 15.90 -10.06 -9.78
C ALA A 258 15.15 -11.35 -10.18
N GLU A 259 15.44 -11.90 -11.37
CA GLU A 259 14.87 -13.17 -11.85
C GLU A 259 15.41 -14.36 -11.05
N GLU A 260 16.69 -14.37 -10.69
CA GLU A 260 17.28 -15.41 -9.85
C GLU A 260 16.72 -15.38 -8.43
N ARG A 261 16.52 -14.18 -7.86
CA ARG A 261 15.85 -14.00 -6.55
C ARG A 261 14.40 -14.47 -6.60
N ARG A 262 13.67 -14.17 -7.67
CA ARG A 262 12.30 -14.66 -7.89
C ARG A 262 12.27 -16.19 -7.96
N ALA A 263 13.16 -16.78 -8.76
CA ALA A 263 13.25 -18.24 -8.91
C ALA A 263 13.62 -18.93 -7.59
N LEU A 264 14.56 -18.34 -6.83
CA LEU A 264 14.92 -18.84 -5.51
C LEU A 264 13.73 -18.77 -4.54
N LEU A 265 13.04 -17.63 -4.45
CA LEU A 265 11.86 -17.48 -3.59
C LEU A 265 10.75 -18.48 -3.92
N GLU A 266 10.48 -18.71 -5.20
CA GLU A 266 9.48 -19.66 -5.67
C GLU A 266 9.84 -21.10 -5.26
N LEU A 267 11.10 -21.50 -5.43
CA LEU A 267 11.58 -22.83 -5.02
C LEU A 267 11.49 -23.02 -3.49
N ILE A 268 11.83 -21.99 -2.71
CA ILE A 268 11.67 -22.00 -1.25
C ILE A 268 10.20 -22.23 -0.90
N GLY A 269 9.29 -21.51 -1.56
CA GLY A 269 7.84 -21.71 -1.39
C GLY A 269 7.40 -23.15 -1.66
N TYR A 270 7.88 -23.78 -2.74
CA TYR A 270 7.56 -25.18 -3.05
C TYR A 270 8.11 -26.16 -2.02
N ILE A 271 9.37 -25.99 -1.58
CA ILE A 271 9.97 -26.82 -0.52
C ILE A 271 9.15 -26.72 0.77
N LYS A 272 8.83 -25.50 1.21
CA LYS A 272 8.05 -25.26 2.43
C LYS A 272 6.62 -25.78 2.33
N SER A 273 5.97 -25.62 1.18
CA SER A 273 4.62 -26.13 0.92
C SER A 273 4.55 -27.65 1.00
N ILE A 274 5.39 -28.34 0.23
CA ILE A 274 5.46 -29.82 0.19
C ILE A 274 5.87 -30.37 1.55
N GLY A 275 6.90 -29.77 2.17
CA GLY A 275 7.35 -30.12 3.51
C GLY A 275 6.24 -30.05 4.55
N LEU A 276 5.46 -28.97 4.54
CA LEU A 276 4.32 -28.80 5.43
C LEU A 276 3.19 -29.79 5.14
N MET A 277 2.91 -30.09 3.87
CA MET A 277 1.91 -31.10 3.48
C MET A 277 2.28 -32.48 4.01
N MET A 278 3.54 -32.87 3.85
CA MET A 278 4.05 -34.16 4.35
C MET A 278 4.07 -34.21 5.87
N GLN A 279 4.58 -33.16 6.53
CA GLN A 279 4.67 -33.10 8.00
C GLN A 279 3.30 -33.20 8.68
N ARG A 280 2.24 -32.61 8.11
CA ARG A 280 0.87 -32.70 8.65
C ARG A 280 0.28 -34.10 8.61
N CYS A 281 0.82 -34.97 7.75
CA CYS A 281 0.29 -36.32 7.52
C CYS A 281 1.03 -37.41 8.30
N ASP A 282 2.15 -37.10 8.98
CA ASP A 282 3.03 -38.06 9.68
C ASP A 282 2.25 -39.14 10.45
N THR A 283 1.43 -38.71 11.42
CA THR A 283 0.64 -39.64 12.25
C THR A 283 -0.36 -40.48 11.44
N LEU A 284 -0.90 -39.95 10.33
CA LEU A 284 -1.87 -40.65 9.51
C LEU A 284 -1.22 -41.74 8.65
N VAL A 285 0.00 -41.51 8.17
CA VAL A 285 0.70 -42.41 7.25
C VAL A 285 1.60 -43.43 7.96
N SER A 286 2.05 -43.14 9.18
CA SER A 286 2.99 -43.98 9.96
C SER A 286 2.70 -45.49 9.92
N GLU A 287 1.49 -45.92 10.30
CA GLU A 287 1.09 -47.33 10.32
C GLU A 287 1.19 -47.99 8.94
N ALA A 288 0.79 -47.28 7.89
CA ALA A 288 0.85 -47.78 6.52
C ALA A 288 2.30 -47.95 6.04
N LEU A 289 3.16 -46.98 6.35
CA LEU A 289 4.58 -47.03 6.02
C LEU A 289 5.27 -48.19 6.74
N TRP A 290 5.04 -48.35 8.05
CA TRP A 290 5.62 -49.44 8.83
C TRP A 290 5.16 -50.80 8.35
N GLU A 291 3.89 -50.95 7.98
CA GLU A 291 3.36 -52.19 7.44
C GLU A 291 3.98 -52.54 6.08
N THR A 292 4.10 -51.57 5.18
CA THR A 292 4.77 -51.77 3.88
C THR A 292 6.24 -52.16 4.07
N ILE A 293 6.99 -51.46 4.94
CA ILE A 293 8.39 -51.80 5.25
C ILE A 293 8.47 -53.22 5.84
N HIS A 294 7.58 -53.56 6.77
CA HIS A 294 7.53 -54.91 7.34
C HIS A 294 7.31 -55.96 6.26
N ILE A 295 6.36 -55.75 5.33
CA ILE A 295 6.12 -56.68 4.21
C ILE A 295 7.39 -56.90 3.41
N GLU A 296 8.10 -55.83 3.05
CA GLU A 296 9.29 -55.93 2.23
C GLU A 296 10.46 -56.63 2.94
N VAL A 297 10.63 -56.37 4.24
CA VAL A 297 11.64 -57.07 5.05
C VAL A 297 11.29 -58.56 5.17
N GLN A 298 10.02 -58.90 5.42
CA GLN A 298 9.61 -60.30 5.55
C GLN A 298 9.65 -61.05 4.20
N ASP A 299 9.25 -60.44 3.09
CA ASP A 299 9.40 -61.00 1.74
C ASP A 299 10.87 -61.32 1.43
N PHE A 300 11.77 -60.39 1.76
CA PHE A 300 13.19 -60.61 1.56
C PHE A 300 13.72 -61.75 2.44
N VAL A 301 13.47 -61.68 3.74
CA VAL A 301 14.07 -62.59 4.71
C VAL A 301 13.42 -63.97 4.65
N GLN A 302 12.10 -64.09 4.47
CA GLN A 302 11.39 -65.38 4.49
C GLN A 302 11.34 -66.06 3.12
N ASP A 303 11.14 -65.34 2.01
CA ASP A 303 10.97 -65.93 0.68
C ASP A 303 12.22 -65.84 -0.19
N LYS A 304 12.77 -64.63 -0.40
CA LYS A 304 13.94 -64.44 -1.29
C LYS A 304 15.18 -65.15 -0.77
N LEU A 305 15.51 -65.00 0.52
CA LEU A 305 16.64 -65.72 1.12
C LEU A 305 16.43 -67.24 1.14
N ASP A 306 15.20 -67.74 1.31
CA ASP A 306 14.93 -69.20 1.24
C ASP A 306 15.20 -69.74 -0.17
N THR A 307 14.76 -68.99 -1.18
CA THR A 307 15.02 -69.33 -2.58
C THR A 307 16.52 -69.38 -2.85
N MET A 308 17.28 -68.35 -2.43
CA MET A 308 18.74 -68.30 -2.57
C MET A 308 19.44 -69.44 -1.80
N LEU A 309 18.93 -69.84 -0.62
CA LEU A 309 19.43 -70.98 0.16
C LEU A 309 19.24 -72.30 -0.60
N ARG A 310 18.08 -72.51 -1.23
CA ARG A 310 17.76 -73.73 -1.99
C ARG A 310 18.48 -73.82 -3.33
N THR A 311 18.75 -72.68 -3.97
CA THR A 311 19.40 -72.60 -5.29
C THR A 311 20.90 -72.35 -5.18
N THR A 312 21.29 -71.10 -4.95
CA THR A 312 22.64 -70.55 -5.08
C THR A 312 23.59 -71.01 -3.97
N PHE A 313 23.09 -71.13 -2.74
CA PHE A 313 23.92 -71.42 -1.57
C PHE A 313 23.84 -72.87 -1.08
N ARG A 314 23.01 -73.73 -1.68
CA ARG A 314 22.77 -75.13 -1.27
C ARG A 314 24.04 -75.96 -1.01
N LYS A 315 25.14 -75.68 -1.73
CA LYS A 315 26.43 -76.39 -1.61
C LYS A 315 27.52 -75.61 -0.86
N LYS A 316 27.25 -74.39 -0.40
CA LYS A 316 28.20 -73.47 0.26
C LYS A 316 27.85 -73.32 1.75
N LYS A 317 28.28 -74.28 2.59
CA LYS A 317 27.89 -74.37 4.01
C LYS A 317 28.19 -73.10 4.82
N ASP A 318 29.36 -72.49 4.64
CA ASP A 318 29.78 -71.31 5.43
C ASP A 318 28.96 -70.06 5.08
N LEU A 319 28.63 -69.86 3.79
CA LEU A 319 27.81 -68.74 3.32
C LEU A 319 26.32 -68.98 3.61
N SER A 320 25.87 -70.23 3.61
CA SER A 320 24.50 -70.60 4.01
C SER A 320 24.22 -70.24 5.47
N ARG A 321 25.24 -70.28 6.34
CA ARG A 321 25.12 -69.84 7.74
C ARG A 321 24.74 -68.36 7.83
N ILE A 322 25.38 -67.49 7.03
CA ILE A 322 25.10 -66.05 7.01
C ILE A 322 23.64 -65.76 6.63
N LEU A 323 23.11 -66.44 5.60
CA LEU A 323 21.70 -66.30 5.23
C LEU A 323 20.75 -66.81 6.34
N SER A 324 21.13 -67.90 7.03
CA SER A 324 20.37 -68.40 8.18
C SER A 324 20.41 -67.43 9.36
N ASP A 325 21.53 -66.74 9.58
CA ASP A 325 21.67 -65.72 10.63
C ASP A 325 20.78 -64.51 10.32
N MET A 326 20.74 -64.04 9.05
CA MET A 326 19.81 -62.99 8.61
C MET A 326 18.35 -63.37 8.89
N ARG A 327 17.98 -64.62 8.58
CA ARG A 327 16.64 -65.19 8.86
C ARG A 327 16.32 -65.23 10.34
N THR A 328 17.27 -65.68 11.15
CA THR A 328 17.08 -65.78 12.61
C THR A 328 16.93 -64.39 13.24
N LEU A 329 17.60 -63.38 12.68
CA LEU A 329 17.63 -62.03 13.23
C LEU A 329 16.37 -61.21 12.92
N SER A 330 15.79 -61.38 11.73
CA SER A 330 14.71 -60.50 11.23
C SER A 330 13.41 -61.19 10.81
N ALA A 331 13.37 -62.51 10.67
CA ALA A 331 12.14 -63.19 10.28
C ALA A 331 11.13 -63.25 11.44
N ASP A 332 9.94 -62.69 11.23
CA ASP A 332 8.80 -62.84 12.14
C ASP A 332 7.98 -64.07 11.75
N TRP A 333 8.31 -65.21 12.36
CA TRP A 333 7.62 -66.47 12.08
C TRP A 333 6.24 -66.50 12.75
N MET A 334 5.21 -66.84 11.99
CA MET A 334 3.90 -67.16 12.54
C MET A 334 4.01 -68.34 13.50
N ALA A 335 3.41 -68.24 14.69
CA ALA A 335 3.53 -69.22 15.79
C ALA A 335 3.08 -70.68 15.45
N ASN A 336 2.57 -70.93 14.23
CA ASN A 336 2.14 -72.24 13.74
C ASN A 336 2.96 -72.80 12.56
N THR A 337 4.01 -72.11 12.08
CA THR A 337 4.88 -72.61 10.98
C THR A 337 6.24 -73.10 11.46
N SER A 338 6.63 -72.82 12.71
CA SER A 338 7.85 -73.35 13.30
C SER A 338 7.65 -74.78 13.84
N LYS A 339 7.68 -75.79 12.97
CA LYS A 339 8.18 -77.15 13.27
C LYS A 339 8.21 -78.05 12.04
N ALA A 340 9.41 -78.26 11.51
CA ALA A 340 9.85 -79.57 11.06
C ALA A 340 11.38 -79.62 11.21
N ASP A 341 11.85 -80.51 12.11
CA ASP A 341 13.26 -80.80 12.32
C ASP A 341 13.96 -81.24 11.01
N PRO A 342 15.23 -80.86 10.78
CA PRO A 342 15.95 -81.13 9.54
C PRO A 342 16.63 -82.51 9.53
N GLU A 343 15.94 -83.56 10.00
CA GLU A 343 16.40 -84.94 9.80
C GLU A 343 15.28 -85.82 9.26
N GLN A 344 15.55 -86.45 8.12
CA GLN A 344 14.69 -87.35 7.32
C GLN A 344 13.79 -86.65 6.29
N HIS A 345 14.28 -86.60 5.04
CA HIS A 345 13.54 -87.12 3.89
C HIS A 345 14.51 -87.34 2.71
N SER A 346 15.12 -88.52 2.70
CA SER A 346 15.41 -89.24 1.46
C SER A 346 14.08 -89.72 0.88
N LEU A 347 13.91 -89.51 -0.44
CA LEU A 347 12.87 -90.07 -1.30
C LEU A 347 11.47 -89.45 -1.11
N HIS A 348 11.15 -88.46 -1.95
CA HIS A 348 10.03 -88.50 -2.89
C HIS A 348 10.05 -87.23 -3.77
N GLN A 349 10.30 -87.43 -5.06
CA GLN A 349 9.89 -86.49 -6.12
C GLN A 349 8.37 -86.54 -6.19
N GLU A 350 7.69 -85.40 -6.04
CA GLU A 350 6.48 -85.06 -6.80
C GLU A 350 6.08 -83.59 -6.56
N THR A 351 6.05 -82.83 -7.66
CA THR A 351 5.42 -81.51 -7.89
C THR A 351 5.94 -80.30 -7.09
N GLU A 352 6.94 -79.63 -7.67
CA GLU A 352 7.28 -78.24 -7.39
C GLU A 352 6.18 -77.29 -7.88
N GLU A 353 5.23 -76.93 -7.03
CA GLU A 353 4.55 -75.64 -7.11
C GLU A 353 4.97 -74.83 -5.88
N MET A 354 5.52 -73.63 -6.12
CA MET A 354 6.08 -72.72 -5.12
C MET A 354 5.06 -72.44 -4.01
N ARG A 355 5.21 -73.07 -2.84
CA ARG A 355 4.56 -72.58 -1.61
C ARG A 355 5.31 -71.32 -1.16
N GLN A 356 4.85 -70.15 -1.60
CA GLN A 356 5.23 -68.86 -1.00
C GLN A 356 4.91 -68.91 0.50
N SER A 357 5.85 -68.50 1.35
CA SER A 357 5.58 -68.47 2.78
C SER A 357 4.59 -67.34 3.06
N THR A 358 3.42 -67.68 3.59
CA THR A 358 2.37 -66.69 3.84
C THR A 358 2.63 -66.06 5.20
N PHE A 359 3.25 -64.88 5.22
CA PHE A 359 3.40 -64.06 6.43
C PHE A 359 2.27 -63.01 6.51
N TYR A 360 1.93 -62.59 7.74
CA TYR A 360 0.90 -61.58 7.95
C TYR A 360 1.54 -60.19 8.08
N PRO A 361 1.13 -59.19 7.29
CA PRO A 361 1.60 -57.82 7.43
C PRO A 361 1.33 -57.26 8.83
N ARG A 362 2.32 -56.64 9.45
CA ARG A 362 2.17 -55.96 10.75
C ARG A 362 2.60 -54.51 10.62
N PRO A 363 1.88 -53.55 11.23
CA PRO A 363 2.30 -52.14 11.29
C PRO A 363 3.40 -51.95 12.34
N VAL A 364 4.55 -52.62 12.16
CA VAL A 364 5.71 -52.57 13.06
C VAL A 364 6.96 -52.32 12.25
N ALA A 365 7.67 -51.26 12.62
CA ALA A 365 8.96 -50.92 12.05
C ALA A 365 10.07 -51.90 12.51
N PRO A 366 11.00 -52.30 11.63
CA PRO A 366 12.24 -52.93 12.07
C PRO A 366 13.09 -51.94 12.88
N THR A 367 13.79 -52.44 13.89
CA THR A 367 14.71 -51.60 14.68
C THR A 367 15.93 -51.20 13.84
N ALA A 368 16.51 -50.02 14.11
CA ALA A 368 17.76 -49.60 13.45
C ALA A 368 18.88 -50.64 13.58
N ALA A 369 18.96 -51.34 14.72
CA ALA A 369 19.89 -52.44 14.93
C ALA A 369 19.63 -53.62 13.97
N GLN A 370 18.37 -53.99 13.71
CA GLN A 370 18.03 -55.03 12.74
C GLN A 370 18.42 -54.63 11.32
N ILE A 371 18.12 -53.38 10.94
CA ILE A 371 18.50 -52.82 9.63
C ILE A 371 20.02 -52.89 9.44
N HIS A 372 20.80 -52.36 10.39
CA HIS A 372 22.26 -52.34 10.30
C HIS A 372 22.87 -53.74 10.34
N CYS A 373 22.33 -54.67 11.14
CA CYS A 373 22.79 -56.06 11.16
C CYS A 373 22.53 -56.75 9.82
N LEU A 374 21.36 -56.52 9.20
CA LEU A 374 21.07 -57.05 7.86
C LEU A 374 22.04 -56.49 6.82
N GLN A 375 22.29 -55.19 6.83
CA GLN A 375 23.27 -54.55 5.93
C GLN A 375 24.67 -55.16 6.11
N PHE A 376 25.11 -55.32 7.36
CA PHE A 376 26.39 -55.95 7.69
C PHE A 376 26.49 -57.38 7.15
N LEU A 377 25.48 -58.21 7.41
CA LEU A 377 25.46 -59.60 6.95
C LEU A 377 25.42 -59.67 5.42
N ILE A 378 24.77 -58.74 4.72
CA ILE A 378 24.75 -58.66 3.25
C ILE A 378 26.16 -58.32 2.75
N CYS A 379 26.83 -57.33 3.34
CA CYS A 379 28.21 -57.02 3.00
C CYS A 379 29.16 -58.20 3.23
N GLU A 380 29.05 -58.89 4.37
CA GLU A 380 29.81 -60.11 4.69
C GLU A 380 29.57 -61.21 3.64
N LEU A 381 28.31 -61.44 3.26
CA LEU A 381 27.91 -62.44 2.27
C LEU A 381 28.54 -62.18 0.90
N VAL A 382 28.49 -60.93 0.44
CA VAL A 382 28.97 -60.54 -0.89
C VAL A 382 30.49 -60.45 -0.94
N SER A 383 31.12 -59.98 0.15
CA SER A 383 32.57 -59.82 0.25
C SER A 383 33.31 -61.10 0.66
N GLY A 384 32.59 -62.08 1.22
CA GLY A 384 33.16 -63.33 1.73
C GLY A 384 34.20 -63.12 2.83
N GLY A 385 34.04 -62.05 3.63
CA GLY A 385 34.98 -61.64 4.67
C GLY A 385 36.36 -61.17 4.19
N ASN A 386 36.57 -60.97 2.88
CA ASN A 386 37.88 -60.59 2.33
C ASN A 386 37.76 -59.44 1.32
N LEU A 387 37.85 -58.21 1.84
CA LEU A 387 37.73 -56.95 1.10
C LEU A 387 38.91 -56.67 0.14
N ARG A 388 39.88 -57.59 0.01
CA ARG A 388 41.10 -57.44 -0.79
C ARG A 388 40.96 -57.80 -2.28
N LYS A 389 39.84 -58.40 -2.69
CA LYS A 389 39.68 -58.90 -4.07
C LYS A 389 39.32 -57.77 -5.04
N PRO A 390 39.84 -57.76 -6.28
CA PRO A 390 39.54 -56.73 -7.26
C PRO A 390 38.09 -56.84 -7.76
N GLY A 391 37.32 -55.78 -7.54
CA GLY A 391 35.92 -55.64 -7.92
C GLY A 391 35.18 -54.70 -6.97
N GLY A 392 34.04 -54.16 -7.43
CA GLY A 392 33.13 -53.34 -6.63
C GLY A 392 32.55 -54.07 -5.42
N LEU A 393 31.85 -53.37 -4.52
CA LEU A 393 31.24 -54.00 -3.34
C LEU A 393 30.23 -55.08 -3.76
N PHE A 394 29.48 -54.82 -4.84
CA PHE A 394 28.59 -55.76 -5.53
C PHE A 394 29.05 -56.10 -6.97
N GLY A 395 30.25 -55.68 -7.38
CA GLY A 395 30.78 -55.89 -8.75
C GLY A 395 31.49 -57.23 -8.98
N ASN A 396 31.50 -58.13 -8.00
CA ASN A 396 32.38 -59.30 -7.99
C ASN A 396 31.88 -60.45 -8.89
N SER A 397 32.46 -60.60 -10.08
CA SER A 397 32.31 -61.81 -10.93
C SER A 397 32.95 -63.07 -10.33
N SER A 398 33.56 -62.97 -9.14
CA SER A 398 34.29 -64.06 -8.45
C SER A 398 33.67 -64.50 -7.12
N SER A 399 32.55 -63.90 -6.68
CA SER A 399 31.80 -64.30 -5.47
C SER A 399 31.10 -65.66 -5.63
N GLY A 400 30.93 -66.10 -6.88
CA GLY A 400 30.17 -67.29 -7.24
C GLY A 400 28.68 -67.17 -6.88
N ILE A 401 28.18 -65.95 -6.72
CA ILE A 401 26.76 -65.61 -6.61
C ILE A 401 26.28 -65.22 -8.02
N PRO A 402 25.14 -65.75 -8.52
CA PRO A 402 24.54 -65.31 -9.78
C PRO A 402 24.29 -63.81 -9.80
N VAL A 403 24.41 -63.19 -10.97
CA VAL A 403 24.23 -61.75 -11.15
C VAL A 403 22.83 -61.28 -10.69
N GLU A 404 21.81 -62.11 -10.90
CA GLU A 404 20.43 -61.81 -10.49
C GLU A 404 20.30 -61.70 -8.96
N ASP A 405 20.80 -62.69 -8.23
CA ASP A 405 20.78 -62.70 -6.76
C ASP A 405 21.64 -61.57 -6.17
N LEU A 406 22.78 -61.29 -6.81
CA LEU A 406 23.67 -60.20 -6.43
C LEU A 406 22.98 -58.84 -6.56
N LYS A 407 22.22 -58.64 -7.64
CA LYS A 407 21.42 -57.43 -7.86
C LYS A 407 20.27 -57.32 -6.85
N GLN A 408 19.65 -58.43 -6.46
CA GLN A 408 18.63 -58.43 -5.40
C GLN A 408 19.22 -58.03 -4.04
N LEU A 409 20.40 -58.57 -3.70
CA LEU A 409 21.13 -58.20 -2.48
C LEU A 409 21.54 -56.72 -2.48
N GLU A 410 22.06 -56.23 -3.60
CA GLU A 410 22.43 -54.82 -3.78
C GLU A 410 21.21 -53.89 -3.63
N THR A 411 20.12 -54.20 -4.33
CA THR A 411 18.89 -53.39 -4.28
C THR A 411 18.33 -53.32 -2.87
N PHE A 412 18.27 -54.45 -2.15
CA PHE A 412 17.77 -54.49 -0.79
C PHE A 412 18.72 -53.79 0.19
N PHE A 413 20.04 -53.89 0.00
CA PHE A 413 21.04 -53.20 0.82
C PHE A 413 20.84 -51.68 0.83
N TYR A 414 20.62 -51.07 -0.34
CA TYR A 414 20.36 -49.63 -0.43
C TYR A 414 18.96 -49.26 0.06
N LYS A 415 17.98 -50.15 -0.11
CA LYS A 415 16.62 -49.95 0.41
C LYS A 415 16.59 -49.92 1.94
N LEU A 416 17.38 -50.78 2.59
CA LEU A 416 17.58 -50.79 4.04
C LEU A 416 18.11 -49.44 4.57
N SER A 417 19.03 -48.79 3.85
CA SER A 417 19.49 -47.44 4.21
C SER A 417 18.35 -46.43 4.16
N PHE A 418 17.58 -46.45 3.07
CA PHE A 418 16.50 -45.49 2.88
C PHE A 418 15.34 -45.67 3.87
N PHE A 419 15.10 -46.91 4.35
CA PHE A 419 14.12 -47.15 5.40
C PHE A 419 14.38 -46.31 6.65
N LEU A 420 15.64 -46.06 7.03
CA LEU A 420 15.97 -45.25 8.21
C LEU A 420 15.40 -43.82 8.07
N HIS A 421 15.45 -43.24 6.87
CA HIS A 421 14.84 -41.93 6.62
C HIS A 421 13.32 -41.93 6.77
N ILE A 422 12.66 -43.01 6.34
CA ILE A 422 11.21 -43.17 6.46
C ILE A 422 10.81 -43.41 7.92
N LEU A 423 11.60 -44.18 8.67
CA LEU A 423 11.37 -44.42 10.09
C LEU A 423 11.55 -43.14 10.91
N ASP A 424 12.53 -42.31 10.56
CA ASP A 424 12.76 -40.99 11.13
C ASP A 424 12.02 -39.88 10.35
N TYR A 425 10.79 -40.15 9.89
CA TYR A 425 10.01 -39.31 8.97
C TYR A 425 10.08 -37.80 9.28
N THR A 426 9.73 -37.41 10.50
CA THR A 426 9.70 -35.99 10.90
C THR A 426 11.09 -35.36 10.93
N ALA A 427 12.12 -36.09 11.36
CA ALA A 427 13.49 -35.58 11.38
C ALA A 427 14.07 -35.45 9.95
N THR A 428 13.75 -36.42 9.08
CA THR A 428 14.11 -36.37 7.66
C THR A 428 13.47 -35.16 6.99
N ILE A 429 12.16 -34.95 7.13
CA ILE A 429 11.48 -33.77 6.57
C ILE A 429 12.08 -32.48 7.11
N GLY A 430 12.34 -32.40 8.42
CA GLY A 430 12.98 -31.24 9.04
C GLY A 430 14.32 -30.91 8.39
N THR A 431 15.16 -31.93 8.15
CA THR A 431 16.46 -31.78 7.48
C THR A 431 16.31 -31.39 6.01
N LEU A 432 15.36 -31.99 5.31
CA LEU A 432 15.12 -31.75 3.88
C LEU A 432 14.48 -30.38 3.59
N THR A 433 13.89 -29.75 4.60
CA THR A 433 13.21 -28.46 4.49
C THR A 433 13.96 -27.33 5.21
N ASP A 434 15.08 -27.62 5.88
CA ASP A 434 15.95 -26.65 6.53
C ASP A 434 16.72 -25.82 5.48
N LEU A 435 16.35 -24.55 5.37
CA LEU A 435 16.97 -23.58 4.49
C LEU A 435 17.65 -22.46 5.30
N GLY A 436 17.88 -22.68 6.59
CA GLY A 436 18.47 -21.72 7.52
C GLY A 436 19.92 -21.35 7.18
N PHE A 437 20.59 -22.19 6.38
CA PHE A 437 21.93 -21.94 5.88
C PHE A 437 22.05 -20.68 5.00
N LEU A 438 20.94 -20.17 4.44
CA LEU A 438 20.96 -18.96 3.64
C LEU A 438 21.30 -17.68 4.44
N TRP A 439 21.22 -17.73 5.77
CA TRP A 439 21.52 -16.58 6.64
C TRP A 439 22.97 -16.54 7.15
N PHE A 440 23.56 -17.70 7.46
CA PHE A 440 24.88 -17.78 8.09
C PHE A 440 26.00 -17.26 7.19
N ARG A 441 26.97 -16.55 7.78
CA ARG A 441 28.04 -15.83 7.06
C ARG A 441 29.35 -15.68 7.85
N GLU A 442 29.61 -16.58 8.80
CA GLU A 442 30.74 -16.55 9.73
C GLU A 442 32.12 -16.56 9.05
N PHE A 443 32.29 -17.30 7.95
CA PHE A 443 33.56 -17.34 7.22
C PHE A 443 33.91 -15.96 6.67
N TYR A 444 32.92 -15.25 6.12
CA TYR A 444 33.14 -13.91 5.57
C TYR A 444 33.26 -12.84 6.65
N LEU A 445 32.62 -13.00 7.81
CA LEU A 445 32.81 -12.12 8.96
C LEU A 445 34.24 -12.20 9.48
N GLU A 446 34.77 -13.42 9.65
CA GLU A 446 36.17 -13.64 10.06
C GLU A 446 37.16 -13.10 9.03
N SER A 447 36.96 -13.41 7.74
CA SER A 447 37.82 -12.94 6.66
C SER A 447 37.84 -11.41 6.53
N SER A 448 36.68 -10.76 6.71
CA SER A 448 36.55 -9.30 6.60
C SER A 448 36.89 -8.56 7.89
N ARG A 449 37.01 -9.27 9.02
CA ARG A 449 37.20 -8.72 10.38
C ARG A 449 36.13 -7.70 10.78
N VAL A 450 34.88 -8.03 10.49
CA VAL A 450 33.69 -7.21 10.84
C VAL A 450 32.79 -8.01 11.77
N ILE A 451 32.10 -7.32 12.68
CA ILE A 451 31.17 -7.96 13.63
C ILE A 451 29.95 -8.52 12.90
N GLN A 452 29.33 -7.73 12.02
CA GLN A 452 28.17 -8.16 11.23
C GLN A 452 28.06 -7.36 9.92
N PHE A 453 27.46 -7.95 8.89
CA PHE A 453 27.14 -7.27 7.64
C PHE A 453 25.78 -6.55 7.71
N PRO A 454 25.58 -5.50 6.90
CA PRO A 454 24.28 -4.86 6.74
C PRO A 454 23.19 -5.83 6.22
N ILE A 455 21.92 -5.55 6.51
CA ILE A 455 20.79 -6.42 6.12
C ILE A 455 20.64 -6.54 4.60
N GLU A 456 21.13 -5.59 3.82
CA GLU A 456 21.14 -5.63 2.35
C GLU A 456 22.05 -6.74 1.80
N CYS A 457 22.89 -7.34 2.64
CA CYS A 457 23.70 -8.52 2.34
C CYS A 457 23.05 -9.82 2.82
N SER A 458 21.93 -9.76 3.53
CA SER A 458 21.22 -10.93 4.04
C SER A 458 20.28 -11.48 2.98
N LEU A 459 20.46 -12.74 2.57
CA LEU A 459 19.61 -13.36 1.55
C LEU A 459 18.12 -13.35 1.93
N PRO A 460 17.70 -13.71 3.16
CA PRO A 460 16.30 -13.58 3.56
C PRO A 460 15.74 -12.17 3.32
N TRP A 461 16.47 -11.11 3.72
CA TRP A 461 16.03 -9.73 3.49
C TRP A 461 16.03 -9.34 2.01
N MET A 462 17.04 -9.73 1.23
CA MET A 462 17.10 -9.47 -0.21
C MET A 462 15.90 -10.08 -0.96
N LEU A 463 15.39 -11.23 -0.51
CA LEU A 463 14.18 -11.83 -1.06
C LEU A 463 12.93 -11.03 -0.70
N ILE A 464 12.81 -10.57 0.55
CA ILE A 464 11.71 -9.70 0.99
C ILE A 464 11.70 -8.40 0.19
N GLU A 465 12.86 -7.77 0.06
CA GLU A 465 13.02 -6.52 -0.69
C GLU A 465 12.61 -6.69 -2.15
N ASN A 466 13.07 -7.77 -2.80
CA ASN A 466 12.67 -8.10 -4.16
C ASN A 466 11.14 -8.26 -4.29
N VAL A 467 10.46 -8.88 -3.31
CA VAL A 467 8.98 -8.94 -3.31
C VAL A 467 8.37 -7.56 -3.22
N THR A 468 8.84 -6.72 -2.29
CA THR A 468 8.27 -5.38 -2.07
C THR A 468 8.53 -4.39 -3.21
N GLU A 469 9.61 -4.56 -3.96
CA GLU A 469 9.94 -3.69 -5.10
C GLU A 469 9.24 -4.12 -6.40
N THR A 470 8.87 -5.40 -6.51
CA THR A 470 8.18 -5.90 -7.71
C THR A 470 6.73 -5.45 -7.79
N GLN A 471 6.28 -5.14 -9.01
CA GLN A 471 4.85 -4.89 -9.30
C GLN A 471 4.06 -6.18 -9.63
N ASP A 472 4.63 -7.35 -9.32
CA ASP A 472 4.00 -8.63 -9.61
C ASP A 472 3.05 -9.03 -8.47
N ALA A 473 1.74 -9.03 -8.77
CA ALA A 473 0.71 -9.35 -7.81
C ALA A 473 0.84 -10.77 -7.23
N GLY A 474 1.37 -11.73 -8.00
CA GLY A 474 1.53 -13.12 -7.52
C GLY A 474 2.65 -13.26 -6.50
N LEU A 475 3.75 -12.52 -6.71
CA LEU A 475 4.91 -12.58 -5.82
C LEU A 475 4.62 -11.91 -4.47
N LEU A 476 3.77 -10.88 -4.46
CA LEU A 476 3.41 -10.13 -3.26
C LEU A 476 2.71 -11.00 -2.21
N GLU A 477 1.94 -12.00 -2.62
CA GLU A 477 1.30 -12.97 -1.71
C GLU A 477 2.32 -13.84 -0.96
N SER A 478 3.55 -13.93 -1.48
CA SER A 478 4.65 -14.72 -0.91
C SER A 478 5.55 -13.94 0.05
N VAL A 479 5.19 -12.70 0.42
CA VAL A 479 6.03 -11.79 1.20
C VAL A 479 6.46 -12.33 2.57
N THR A 480 5.70 -13.27 3.15
CA THR A 480 6.03 -13.88 4.44
C THR A 480 6.93 -15.12 4.33
N ILE A 481 7.05 -15.73 3.15
CA ILE A 481 7.84 -16.97 2.95
C ILE A 481 9.30 -16.78 3.38
N PRO A 482 10.00 -15.68 3.06
CA PRO A 482 11.38 -15.50 3.50
C PRO A 482 11.56 -15.46 5.02
N PHE A 483 10.53 -15.15 5.80
CA PHE A 483 10.63 -15.17 7.26
C PHE A 483 10.75 -16.58 7.83
N ASP A 484 10.31 -17.60 7.08
CA ASP A 484 10.55 -18.99 7.45
C ASP A 484 12.04 -19.36 7.37
N LEU A 485 12.84 -18.64 6.58
CA LEU A 485 14.30 -18.84 6.58
C LEU A 485 14.90 -18.43 7.92
N TYR A 486 14.42 -17.35 8.54
CA TYR A 486 14.86 -16.98 9.88
C TYR A 486 14.40 -18.00 10.93
N ASN A 487 13.21 -18.58 10.77
CA ASN A 487 12.74 -19.67 11.63
C ASN A 487 13.71 -20.87 11.56
N ASP A 488 14.11 -21.26 10.35
CA ASP A 488 15.09 -22.32 10.13
C ASP A 488 16.45 -21.98 10.73
N SER A 489 16.99 -20.79 10.43
CA SER A 489 18.29 -20.35 10.95
C SER A 489 18.31 -20.33 12.48
N ALA A 490 17.24 -19.86 13.10
CA ALA A 490 17.11 -19.82 14.56
C ALA A 490 17.04 -21.22 15.16
N GLN A 491 16.24 -22.12 14.57
CA GLN A 491 16.16 -23.51 14.98
C GLN A 491 17.53 -24.19 14.86
N HIS A 492 18.23 -23.97 13.74
CA HIS A 492 19.56 -24.51 13.49
C HIS A 492 20.59 -23.97 14.48
N ALA A 493 20.58 -22.67 14.76
CA ALA A 493 21.47 -22.03 15.75
C ALA A 493 21.27 -22.59 17.16
N LEU A 494 20.02 -22.81 17.59
CA LEU A 494 19.70 -23.29 18.93
C LEU A 494 19.90 -24.79 19.11
N THR A 495 19.49 -25.61 18.14
CA THR A 495 19.45 -27.07 18.30
C THR A 495 20.67 -27.78 17.76
N TYR A 496 21.20 -27.34 16.61
CA TYR A 496 22.35 -27.94 15.97
C TYR A 496 23.67 -27.30 16.44
N LEU A 497 23.83 -26.00 16.22
CA LEU A 497 25.06 -25.27 16.59
C LEU A 497 25.17 -25.02 18.09
N LYS A 498 24.01 -24.96 18.79
CA LYS A 498 23.89 -24.68 20.22
C LYS A 498 24.59 -23.38 20.63
N GLN A 499 24.50 -22.36 19.78
CA GLN A 499 25.11 -21.05 19.99
C GLN A 499 24.03 -19.99 20.21
N ARG A 500 24.07 -19.34 21.38
CA ARG A 500 23.10 -18.30 21.74
C ARG A 500 23.30 -17.00 20.97
N PHE A 501 24.55 -16.56 20.77
CA PHE A 501 24.83 -15.28 20.12
C PHE A 501 24.30 -15.24 18.68
N LEU A 502 24.35 -16.36 17.94
CA LEU A 502 23.75 -16.48 16.61
C LEU A 502 22.24 -16.25 16.65
N TYR A 503 21.55 -16.82 17.65
CA TYR A 503 20.11 -16.56 17.82
C TYR A 503 19.84 -15.10 18.16
N ASP A 504 20.63 -14.49 19.05
CA ASP A 504 20.47 -13.08 19.43
C ASP A 504 20.65 -12.16 18.20
N GLU A 505 21.57 -12.49 17.29
CA GLU A 505 21.76 -11.77 16.02
C GLU A 505 20.62 -11.98 15.02
N ILE A 506 20.14 -13.23 14.86
CA ILE A 506 18.98 -13.55 14.02
C ILE A 506 17.74 -12.80 14.54
N GLU A 507 17.52 -12.80 15.86
CA GLU A 507 16.41 -12.09 16.49
C GLU A 507 16.46 -10.59 16.22
N ALA A 508 17.64 -9.97 16.42
CA ALA A 508 17.82 -8.55 16.17
C ALA A 508 17.59 -8.18 14.68
N GLU A 509 18.05 -9.02 13.75
CA GLU A 509 17.82 -8.82 12.31
C GLU A 509 16.34 -8.98 11.94
N VAL A 510 15.66 -9.99 12.49
CA VAL A 510 14.23 -10.21 12.28
C VAL A 510 13.40 -9.04 12.78
N ASP A 511 13.67 -8.53 13.98
CA ASP A 511 12.94 -7.38 14.54
C ASP A 511 13.03 -6.16 13.61
N LEU A 512 14.23 -5.83 13.14
CA LEU A 512 14.44 -4.74 12.18
C LEU A 512 13.74 -5.00 10.84
N CYS A 513 13.96 -6.17 10.25
CA CYS A 513 13.40 -6.53 8.94
C CYS A 513 11.87 -6.60 8.98
N PHE A 514 11.27 -7.09 10.07
CA PHE A 514 9.82 -7.15 10.20
C PHE A 514 9.21 -5.75 10.33
N ASP A 515 9.85 -4.86 11.10
CA ASP A 515 9.42 -3.47 11.19
C ASP A 515 9.50 -2.74 9.84
N LEU A 516 10.61 -2.90 9.11
CA LEU A 516 10.78 -2.34 7.77
C LEU A 516 9.77 -2.93 6.77
N LEU A 517 9.50 -4.24 6.83
CA LEU A 517 8.49 -4.87 5.98
C LEU A 517 7.12 -4.24 6.21
N VAL A 518 6.68 -4.17 7.48
CA VAL A 518 5.34 -3.64 7.78
C VAL A 518 5.23 -2.17 7.33
N GLU A 519 6.31 -1.38 7.39
CA GLU A 519 6.32 -0.01 6.88
C GLU A 519 6.19 0.02 5.35
N LYS A 520 7.09 -0.66 4.63
CA LYS A 520 7.07 -0.76 3.17
C LYS A 520 5.73 -1.27 2.66
N LEU A 521 5.17 -2.31 3.29
CA LEU A 521 3.90 -2.90 2.91
C LEU A 521 2.72 -1.93 3.10
N ASN A 522 2.69 -1.16 4.19
CA ASN A 522 1.66 -0.12 4.37
C ASN A 522 1.78 0.98 3.31
N GLU A 523 3.00 1.43 2.99
CA GLU A 523 3.23 2.42 1.94
C GLU A 523 2.76 1.90 0.57
N ILE A 524 3.08 0.65 0.22
CA ILE A 524 2.65 0.02 -1.04
C ILE A 524 1.12 -0.09 -1.11
N ILE A 525 0.49 -0.62 -0.05
CA ILE A 525 -0.97 -0.76 0.03
C ILE A 525 -1.63 0.62 -0.11
N PHE A 526 -1.18 1.59 0.67
CA PHE A 526 -1.74 2.94 0.66
C PHE A 526 -1.58 3.60 -0.70
N THR A 527 -0.37 3.54 -1.29
CA THR A 527 -0.08 4.10 -2.62
C THR A 527 -0.97 3.49 -3.69
N TYR A 528 -1.16 2.17 -3.67
CA TYR A 528 -2.01 1.46 -4.62
C TYR A 528 -3.47 1.90 -4.52
N TYR A 529 -4.07 1.85 -3.33
CA TYR A 529 -5.47 2.24 -3.15
C TYR A 529 -5.69 3.75 -3.35
N LYS A 530 -4.70 4.60 -3.03
CA LYS A 530 -4.73 6.04 -3.31
C LYS A 530 -4.73 6.32 -4.81
N SER A 531 -3.90 5.60 -5.57
CA SER A 531 -3.87 5.68 -7.03
C SER A 531 -5.18 5.19 -7.65
N CYS A 532 -5.75 4.09 -7.15
CA CYS A 532 -7.04 3.58 -7.60
C CYS A 532 -8.17 4.58 -7.34
N ALA A 533 -8.21 5.19 -6.15
CA ALA A 533 -9.19 6.22 -5.81
C ALA A 533 -9.06 7.45 -6.69
N ALA A 534 -7.83 7.93 -6.91
CA ALA A 534 -7.54 9.07 -7.78
C ALA A 534 -7.93 8.79 -9.23
N SER A 535 -7.61 7.61 -9.76
CA SER A 535 -8.02 7.17 -11.09
C SER A 535 -9.55 7.08 -11.24
N THR A 536 -10.24 6.56 -10.21
CA THR A 536 -11.71 6.41 -10.20
C THR A 536 -12.43 7.77 -10.17
N LEU A 537 -11.90 8.74 -9.43
CA LEU A 537 -12.50 10.08 -9.33
C LEU A 537 -12.10 11.01 -10.49
N LEU A 538 -11.15 10.62 -11.33
CA LEU A 538 -10.70 11.43 -12.44
C LEU A 538 -11.82 11.53 -13.49
N ASP A 539 -12.07 12.74 -14.00
CA ASP A 539 -13.16 12.96 -14.94
C ASP A 539 -12.94 12.17 -16.24
N SER A 540 -13.90 11.30 -16.57
CA SER A 540 -13.92 10.54 -17.82
C SER A 540 -13.78 11.44 -19.06
N SER A 541 -14.34 12.65 -19.04
CA SER A 541 -14.24 13.59 -20.16
C SER A 541 -12.81 14.10 -20.36
N PHE A 542 -12.08 14.33 -19.28
CA PHE A 542 -10.66 14.69 -19.31
C PHE A 542 -9.82 13.55 -19.90
N THR A 543 -10.04 12.32 -19.43
CA THR A 543 -9.30 11.15 -19.92
C THR A 543 -9.52 10.89 -21.41
N TYR A 544 -10.74 11.14 -21.91
CA TYR A 544 -11.06 11.01 -23.34
C TYR A 544 -10.33 12.04 -24.20
N VAL A 545 -10.22 13.29 -23.73
CA VAL A 545 -9.55 14.37 -24.47
C VAL A 545 -8.03 14.19 -24.54
N CYS A 546 -7.42 13.58 -23.51
CA CYS A 546 -5.98 13.35 -23.49
C CYS A 546 -5.51 12.20 -24.40
N ASP A 547 -6.40 11.32 -24.86
CA ASP A 547 -6.08 10.10 -25.65
C ASP A 547 -5.02 9.16 -25.00
N ASP A 548 -4.77 9.34 -23.70
CA ASP A 548 -3.73 8.69 -22.89
C ASP A 548 -4.33 7.86 -21.73
N GLY A 549 -5.44 7.16 -21.98
CA GLY A 549 -6.16 6.40 -20.94
C GLY A 549 -5.31 5.35 -20.22
N GLU A 550 -4.32 4.77 -20.90
CA GLU A 550 -3.38 3.80 -20.32
C GLU A 550 -2.49 4.40 -19.23
N LYS A 551 -2.19 5.71 -19.31
CA LYS A 551 -1.32 6.42 -18.35
C LYS A 551 -1.96 6.55 -16.97
N TYR A 552 -3.29 6.62 -16.92
CA TYR A 552 -4.07 6.77 -15.68
C TYR A 552 -4.62 5.44 -15.18
N PHE A 553 -4.40 4.35 -15.93
CA PHE A 553 -4.84 3.01 -15.57
C PHE A 553 -3.91 2.39 -14.51
N ILE A 554 -4.49 1.91 -13.42
CA ILE A 554 -3.76 1.25 -12.34
C ILE A 554 -3.91 -0.26 -12.49
N LYS A 555 -2.78 -0.95 -12.69
CA LYS A 555 -2.74 -2.42 -12.75
C LYS A 555 -3.21 -3.01 -11.41
N PRO A 556 -4.13 -3.99 -11.41
CA PRO A 556 -4.67 -4.54 -10.18
C PRO A 556 -3.60 -5.34 -9.41
N LEU A 557 -3.44 -5.04 -8.13
CA LEU A 557 -2.61 -5.79 -7.19
C LEU A 557 -3.50 -6.59 -6.22
N ARG A 558 -2.99 -7.71 -5.70
CA ARG A 558 -3.74 -8.62 -4.81
C ARG A 558 -3.23 -8.50 -3.38
N PHE A 559 -4.06 -7.96 -2.50
CA PHE A 559 -3.77 -7.83 -1.06
C PHE A 559 -4.68 -8.71 -0.19
N ASP A 560 -5.65 -9.41 -0.78
CA ASP A 560 -6.66 -10.19 -0.06
C ASP A 560 -6.05 -11.27 0.84
N ALA A 561 -5.01 -11.97 0.35
CA ALA A 561 -4.30 -12.98 1.12
C ALA A 561 -3.59 -12.34 2.33
N ILE A 562 -2.92 -11.21 2.13
CA ILE A 562 -2.18 -10.47 3.16
C ILE A 562 -3.14 -9.98 4.26
N PHE A 563 -4.30 -9.44 3.91
CA PHE A 563 -5.30 -8.99 4.89
C PHE A 563 -5.95 -10.13 5.69
N LYS A 564 -5.75 -11.38 5.28
CA LYS A 564 -6.20 -12.58 6.02
C LYS A 564 -5.14 -13.13 6.98
N LEU A 565 -3.89 -12.66 6.91
CA LEU A 565 -2.78 -13.13 7.76
C LEU A 565 -2.92 -12.59 9.19
N ARG A 566 -3.50 -13.41 10.09
CA ARG A 566 -3.65 -13.10 11.52
C ARG A 566 -2.67 -13.84 12.44
N ARG A 567 -1.99 -14.86 11.92
CA ARG A 567 -1.12 -15.76 12.70
C ARG A 567 0.12 -16.12 11.90
N VAL A 568 1.02 -15.15 11.72
CA VAL A 568 2.33 -15.38 11.12
C VAL A 568 3.26 -15.87 12.22
N MET A 569 3.86 -17.06 12.05
CA MET A 569 4.79 -17.63 13.02
C MET A 569 6.22 -17.18 12.70
N VAL A 570 6.84 -16.42 13.60
CA VAL A 570 8.21 -15.93 13.44
C VAL A 570 8.95 -16.05 14.76
N LEU A 571 10.08 -16.78 14.78
CA LEU A 571 10.90 -17.06 15.95
C LEU A 571 10.09 -17.57 17.16
N GLY A 572 9.07 -18.39 16.90
CA GLY A 572 8.15 -18.93 17.93
C GLY A 572 7.05 -17.97 18.39
N ARG A 573 7.04 -16.72 17.93
CA ARG A 573 5.98 -15.73 18.19
C ARG A 573 4.86 -15.88 17.17
N THR A 574 3.62 -15.65 17.58
CA THR A 574 2.47 -15.54 16.68
C THR A 574 2.12 -14.06 16.47
N ILE A 575 2.36 -13.55 15.26
CA ILE A 575 2.17 -12.15 14.92
C ILE A 575 0.86 -11.95 14.13
N ASP A 576 0.03 -11.00 14.57
CA ASP A 576 -1.15 -10.56 13.82
C ASP A 576 -0.77 -9.43 12.86
N LEU A 577 -0.36 -9.83 11.64
CA LEU A 577 0.04 -8.89 10.59
C LEU A 577 -1.11 -7.94 10.21
N ARG A 578 -2.34 -8.43 10.15
CA ARG A 578 -3.53 -7.60 9.87
C ARG A 578 -3.68 -6.48 10.90
N SER A 579 -3.51 -6.77 12.19
CA SER A 579 -3.57 -5.76 13.25
C SER A 579 -2.47 -4.71 13.09
N LEU A 580 -1.23 -5.13 12.81
CA LEU A 580 -0.11 -4.20 12.61
C LEU A 580 -0.30 -3.31 11.39
N ILE A 581 -0.78 -3.86 10.28
CA ILE A 581 -1.16 -3.08 9.08
C ILE A 581 -2.26 -2.08 9.44
N THR A 582 -3.31 -2.51 10.14
CA THR A 582 -4.42 -1.63 10.53
C THR A 582 -3.95 -0.45 11.39
N GLN A 583 -3.10 -0.71 12.39
CA GLN A 583 -2.55 0.34 13.26
C GLN A 583 -1.72 1.36 12.48
N ARG A 584 -0.80 0.91 11.62
CA ARG A 584 0.04 1.82 10.82
C ARG A 584 -0.76 2.56 9.76
N MET A 585 -1.75 1.91 9.15
CA MET A 585 -2.66 2.55 8.20
C MET A 585 -3.47 3.69 8.85
N ASN A 586 -4.01 3.48 10.06
CA ASN A 586 -4.68 4.54 10.84
C ASN A 586 -3.77 5.74 11.12
N LYS A 587 -2.47 5.51 11.37
CA LYS A 587 -1.48 6.58 11.54
C LYS A 587 -1.22 7.31 10.23
N LEU A 588 -1.02 6.56 9.14
CA LEU A 588 -0.71 7.09 7.82
C LEU A 588 -1.86 7.97 7.27
N PHE A 589 -3.12 7.60 7.49
CA PHE A 589 -4.27 8.45 7.16
C PHE A 589 -4.23 9.80 7.90
N ARG A 590 -3.91 9.80 9.20
CA ARG A 590 -3.80 11.03 10.00
C ARG A 590 -2.64 11.91 9.53
N GLU A 591 -1.48 11.32 9.30
CA GLU A 591 -0.31 12.01 8.72
C GLU A 591 -0.63 12.61 7.35
N ASN A 592 -1.36 11.89 6.49
CA ASN A 592 -1.74 12.42 5.19
C ASN A 592 -2.75 13.57 5.32
N ILE A 593 -3.75 13.48 6.22
CA ILE A 593 -4.69 14.60 6.45
C ILE A 593 -3.92 15.82 6.96
N ASP A 594 -3.05 15.65 7.95
CA ASP A 594 -2.24 16.73 8.51
C ASP A 594 -1.38 17.43 7.44
N PHE A 595 -0.70 16.64 6.60
CA PHE A 595 0.05 17.13 5.45
C PHE A 595 -0.81 17.96 4.47
N LEU A 596 -2.03 17.49 4.15
CA LEU A 596 -2.93 18.21 3.25
C LEU A 596 -3.42 19.53 3.86
N LEU A 597 -3.67 19.55 5.18
CA LEU A 597 -4.02 20.77 5.90
C LEU A 597 -2.85 21.76 5.94
N GLU A 598 -1.64 21.30 6.28
CA GLU A 598 -0.42 22.12 6.28
C GLU A 598 -0.16 22.74 4.90
N ARG A 599 -0.39 21.97 3.83
CA ARG A 599 -0.29 22.47 2.45
C ARG A 599 -1.27 23.61 2.17
N PHE A 600 -2.53 23.48 2.62
CA PHE A 600 -3.53 24.54 2.45
C PHE A 600 -3.21 25.78 3.29
N GLU A 601 -2.69 25.60 4.50
CA GLU A 601 -2.28 26.70 5.38
C GLU A 601 -1.12 27.54 4.81
N ASN A 602 -0.26 26.91 4.02
CA ASN A 602 0.81 27.59 3.29
C ASN A 602 0.35 28.16 1.93
N GLY A 603 -0.90 27.90 1.51
CA GLY A 603 -1.46 28.30 0.23
C GLY A 603 -2.25 29.61 0.29
N ASP A 604 -2.92 29.94 -0.82
CA ASP A 604 -3.95 30.99 -0.85
C ASP A 604 -5.36 30.39 -0.68
N LEU A 605 -6.35 31.25 -0.46
CA LEU A 605 -7.74 30.82 -0.31
C LEU A 605 -8.28 30.06 -1.53
N CYS A 606 -7.75 30.30 -2.74
CA CYS A 606 -8.18 29.59 -3.95
C CYS A 606 -7.80 28.10 -3.91
N GLY A 607 -6.74 27.74 -3.19
CA GLY A 607 -6.31 26.36 -2.93
C GLY A 607 -7.32 25.48 -2.21
N VAL A 608 -8.43 26.01 -1.70
CA VAL A 608 -9.50 25.23 -1.04
C VAL A 608 -10.12 24.17 -1.97
N VAL A 609 -10.11 24.40 -3.29
CA VAL A 609 -10.59 23.43 -4.28
C VAL A 609 -9.64 22.24 -4.40
N GLU A 610 -8.33 22.49 -4.42
CA GLU A 610 -7.30 21.45 -4.41
C GLU A 610 -7.38 20.61 -3.13
N LEU A 611 -7.48 21.27 -1.97
CA LEU A 611 -7.63 20.60 -0.68
C LEU A 611 -8.84 19.66 -0.68
N ARG A 612 -10.00 20.14 -1.15
CA ARG A 612 -11.20 19.31 -1.29
C ARG A 612 -10.95 18.10 -2.18
N GLN A 613 -10.37 18.29 -3.36
CA GLN A 613 -10.11 17.19 -4.29
C GLN A 613 -9.21 16.12 -3.65
N LEU A 614 -8.12 16.53 -2.98
CA LEU A 614 -7.20 15.60 -2.34
C LEU A 614 -7.83 14.85 -1.15
N LEU A 615 -8.68 15.52 -0.37
CA LEU A 615 -9.44 14.89 0.71
C LEU A 615 -10.52 13.95 0.17
N ASP A 616 -11.20 14.28 -0.94
CA ASP A 616 -12.19 13.40 -1.59
C ASP A 616 -11.51 12.09 -2.08
N ILE A 617 -10.30 12.18 -2.65
CA ILE A 617 -9.50 11.00 -3.00
C ILE A 617 -9.13 10.19 -1.75
N LEU A 618 -8.73 10.87 -0.67
CA LEU A 618 -8.34 10.20 0.58
C LEU A 618 -9.54 9.51 1.24
N GLU A 619 -10.73 10.11 1.20
CA GLU A 619 -11.99 9.52 1.67
C GLU A 619 -12.32 8.25 0.89
N LEU A 620 -12.22 8.27 -0.45
CA LEU A 620 -12.47 7.06 -1.26
C LEU A 620 -11.40 5.97 -1.06
N THR A 621 -10.16 6.37 -0.76
CA THR A 621 -9.08 5.44 -0.38
C THR A 621 -9.40 4.75 0.94
N HIS A 622 -9.84 5.53 1.95
CA HIS A 622 -10.31 5.00 3.23
C HIS A 622 -11.46 4.02 3.05
N GLN A 623 -12.48 4.37 2.25
CA GLN A 623 -13.62 3.50 1.97
C GLN A 623 -13.21 2.20 1.28
N SER A 624 -12.20 2.25 0.40
CA SER A 624 -11.70 1.07 -0.32
C SER A 624 -10.95 0.11 0.60
N ILE A 625 -10.06 0.63 1.46
CA ILE A 625 -9.29 -0.17 2.42
C ILE A 625 -10.18 -0.69 3.57
N SER A 626 -11.17 0.09 4.00
CA SER A 626 -12.11 -0.28 5.08
C SER A 626 -13.00 -1.49 4.73
N LYS A 627 -13.04 -1.92 3.47
CA LYS A 627 -13.66 -3.19 3.07
C LYS A 627 -12.91 -4.41 3.62
N PHE A 628 -11.61 -4.26 3.90
CA PHE A 628 -10.73 -5.34 4.32
C PHE A 628 -10.20 -5.15 5.75
N LEU A 629 -9.94 -3.91 6.16
CA LEU A 629 -9.39 -3.54 7.47
C LEU A 629 -10.42 -2.80 8.32
N GLU A 630 -10.31 -2.93 9.64
CA GLU A 630 -11.17 -2.20 10.60
C GLU A 630 -10.48 -0.89 10.98
N LEU A 631 -10.64 0.13 10.13
CA LEU A 631 -10.08 1.47 10.36
C LEU A 631 -11.02 2.33 11.21
N ASP A 632 -10.47 3.36 11.86
CA ASP A 632 -11.31 4.37 12.53
C ASP A 632 -12.19 5.09 11.48
N SER A 633 -13.32 5.66 11.90
CA SER A 633 -14.16 6.43 10.98
C SER A 633 -13.37 7.60 10.37
N TYR A 634 -13.39 7.72 9.03
CA TYR A 634 -12.76 8.85 8.32
C TYR A 634 -13.24 10.20 8.87
N SER A 635 -14.53 10.31 9.18
CA SER A 635 -15.11 11.54 9.76
C SER A 635 -14.51 11.90 11.12
N LEU A 636 -14.18 10.90 11.95
CA LEU A 636 -13.51 11.11 13.24
C LEU A 636 -12.04 11.50 13.04
N MET A 637 -11.32 10.80 12.16
CA MET A 637 -9.93 11.15 11.81
C MET A 637 -9.83 12.60 11.29
N LEU A 638 -10.73 12.99 10.38
CA LEU A 638 -10.76 14.35 9.84
C LEU A 638 -11.10 15.38 10.93
N SER A 639 -12.07 15.09 11.79
CA SER A 639 -12.45 15.99 12.90
C SER A 639 -11.33 16.14 13.93
N GLU A 640 -10.60 15.06 14.20
CA GLU A 640 -9.41 15.04 15.07
C GLU A 640 -8.32 15.96 14.52
N MET A 641 -7.94 15.79 13.25
CA MET A 641 -6.88 16.59 12.61
C MET A 641 -7.31 18.05 12.33
N GLN A 642 -8.61 18.33 12.21
CA GLN A 642 -9.15 19.69 12.14
C GLN A 642 -9.25 20.37 13.52
N GLU A 643 -8.92 19.68 14.61
CA GLU A 643 -9.09 20.12 16.00
C GLU A 643 -10.56 20.45 16.36
N ASN A 644 -11.51 19.74 15.73
CA ASN A 644 -12.96 19.98 15.80
C ASN A 644 -13.72 18.86 16.54
N LEU A 645 -13.12 18.33 17.61
CA LEU A 645 -13.73 17.28 18.44
C LEU A 645 -14.61 17.84 19.57
N SER A 646 -14.39 19.09 19.98
CA SER A 646 -15.17 19.73 21.04
C SER A 646 -16.57 20.05 20.56
N LEU A 647 -17.59 19.56 21.28
CA LEU A 647 -19.01 19.82 20.98
C LEU A 647 -19.41 21.31 21.09
N VAL A 648 -18.58 22.12 21.75
CA VAL A 648 -18.85 23.55 22.01
C VAL A 648 -18.02 24.46 21.08
N SER A 649 -17.02 23.92 20.40
CA SER A 649 -16.17 24.69 19.49
C SER A 649 -16.82 24.78 18.10
N TYR A 650 -16.99 26.00 17.61
CA TYR A 650 -17.27 26.28 16.20
C TYR A 650 -15.98 26.54 15.40
N SER A 651 -14.82 26.43 16.07
CA SER A 651 -13.51 26.63 15.45
C SER A 651 -12.99 25.32 14.87
N SER A 652 -12.39 25.40 13.69
CA SER A 652 -11.58 24.35 13.08
C SER A 652 -10.32 24.98 12.47
N ARG A 653 -9.29 24.16 12.26
CA ARG A 653 -8.05 24.55 11.59
C ARG A 653 -8.31 25.19 10.22
N ILE A 654 -9.17 24.55 9.40
CA ILE A 654 -9.60 25.09 8.09
C ILE A 654 -10.36 26.42 8.25
N SER A 655 -11.30 26.50 9.20
CA SER A 655 -12.09 27.72 9.42
C SER A 655 -11.21 28.90 9.81
N SER A 656 -10.25 28.66 10.70
CA SER A 656 -9.30 29.66 11.18
C SER A 656 -8.40 30.13 10.05
N GLN A 657 -7.94 29.20 9.20
CA GLN A 657 -7.11 29.55 8.05
C GLN A 657 -7.89 30.33 6.97
N ILE A 658 -9.13 29.93 6.66
CA ILE A 658 -9.98 30.71 5.75
C ILE A 658 -10.16 32.12 6.28
N TRP A 659 -10.44 32.29 7.57
CA TRP A 659 -10.59 33.61 8.17
C TRP A 659 -9.30 34.43 8.13
N ASN A 660 -8.15 33.81 8.40
CA ASN A 660 -6.84 34.44 8.32
C ASN A 660 -6.54 34.94 6.88
N GLU A 661 -6.73 34.11 5.86
CA GLU A 661 -6.57 34.53 4.46
C GLU A 661 -7.60 35.58 4.04
N MET A 662 -8.82 35.52 4.59
CA MET A 662 -9.84 36.55 4.35
C MET A 662 -9.38 37.94 4.81
N GLN A 663 -8.79 38.02 6.01
CA GLN A 663 -8.28 39.27 6.59
C GLN A 663 -6.99 39.76 5.94
N THR A 664 -6.04 38.86 5.71
CA THR A 664 -4.67 39.22 5.32
C THR A 664 -4.52 39.46 3.82
N ASP A 665 -5.30 38.78 2.98
CA ASP A 665 -5.13 38.80 1.52
C ASP A 665 -6.45 39.02 0.75
N PHE A 666 -7.51 38.25 1.01
CA PHE A 666 -8.68 38.22 0.14
C PHE A 666 -9.41 39.57 0.06
N LEU A 667 -9.85 40.12 1.20
CA LEU A 667 -10.69 41.32 1.23
C LEU A 667 -9.95 42.56 0.67
N SER A 668 -8.64 42.63 0.86
CA SER A 668 -7.79 43.74 0.44
C SER A 668 -7.34 43.63 -1.01
N ASN A 669 -7.01 42.43 -1.51
CA ASN A 669 -6.33 42.24 -2.80
C ASN A 669 -7.21 41.69 -3.93
N PHE A 670 -8.38 41.11 -3.63
CA PHE A 670 -9.29 40.61 -4.66
C PHE A 670 -10.31 41.66 -5.08
N ILE A 671 -10.71 41.61 -6.35
CA ILE A 671 -11.61 42.54 -7.03
C ILE A 671 -12.83 41.75 -7.47
N LEU A 672 -14.01 42.19 -7.05
CA LEU A 672 -15.26 41.60 -7.50
C LEU A 672 -15.59 42.02 -8.95
N CYS A 673 -15.93 41.05 -9.79
CA CYS A 673 -16.61 41.25 -11.06
C CYS A 673 -18.02 40.65 -10.97
N ASN A 674 -19.03 41.51 -10.86
CA ASN A 674 -20.42 41.10 -10.69
C ASN A 674 -20.95 40.33 -11.91
N THR A 675 -20.52 40.70 -13.12
CA THR A 675 -20.94 40.04 -14.38
C THR A 675 -20.52 38.57 -14.45
N THR A 676 -19.31 38.25 -13.98
CA THR A 676 -18.80 36.86 -13.98
C THR A 676 -19.07 36.13 -12.66
N GLN A 677 -19.54 36.85 -11.64
CA GLN A 677 -19.69 36.38 -10.26
C GLN A 677 -18.39 35.81 -9.67
N ARG A 678 -17.26 36.42 -10.02
CA ARG A 678 -15.92 35.98 -9.59
C ARG A 678 -15.17 37.14 -8.94
N PHE A 679 -14.36 36.78 -7.95
CA PHE A 679 -13.31 37.61 -7.42
C PHE A 679 -12.00 37.28 -8.14
N VAL A 680 -11.31 38.29 -8.66
CA VAL A 680 -10.02 38.13 -9.37
C VAL A 680 -8.96 38.95 -8.64
N ARG A 681 -7.73 38.45 -8.59
CA ARG A 681 -6.64 39.17 -7.92
C ARG A 681 -6.28 40.47 -8.67
N SER A 682 -6.04 41.53 -7.92
CA SER A 682 -5.53 42.79 -8.46
C SER A 682 -4.08 42.68 -8.97
N LEU A 683 -3.80 43.24 -10.15
CA LEU A 683 -2.47 43.25 -10.77
C LEU A 683 -1.49 44.27 -10.15
N LYS A 684 -1.98 45.28 -9.40
CA LYS A 684 -1.20 46.45 -8.96
C LYS A 684 -0.89 46.51 -7.46
N GLY A 685 -0.66 45.35 -6.84
CA GLY A 685 0.13 45.28 -5.60
C GLY A 685 -0.71 45.49 -4.38
N ILE A 686 -0.33 46.23 -3.33
CA ILE A 686 1.01 46.18 -2.73
C ILE A 686 1.27 44.70 -2.48
N HIS A 687 2.42 44.15 -2.90
CA HIS A 687 2.80 42.78 -2.56
C HIS A 687 3.09 42.68 -1.06
N HIS A 688 2.06 42.82 -0.22
CA HIS A 688 2.02 42.18 1.07
C HIS A 688 1.64 40.73 0.83
N SER A 689 2.43 40.00 0.02
CA SER A 689 2.49 38.57 0.27
C SER A 689 3.07 38.48 1.67
N SER A 690 2.23 38.18 2.66
CA SER A 690 2.71 37.49 3.86
C SER A 690 3.74 36.48 3.37
N GLN A 691 4.95 36.49 3.93
CA GLN A 691 5.97 35.49 3.58
C GLN A 691 5.34 34.12 3.87
N ARG A 692 4.79 33.48 2.83
CA ARG A 692 4.23 32.14 2.94
C ARG A 692 5.42 31.21 3.06
N SER A 693 5.46 30.42 4.14
CA SER A 693 6.40 29.33 4.26
C SER A 693 6.26 28.41 3.05
N SER A 694 7.39 27.97 2.49
CA SER A 694 7.36 26.92 1.48
C SER A 694 6.76 25.67 2.12
N ALA A 695 5.66 25.17 1.56
CA ALA A 695 5.07 23.91 1.99
C ALA A 695 6.12 22.79 1.97
N SER A 696 6.04 21.88 2.94
CA SER A 696 6.92 20.71 3.01
C SER A 696 6.79 19.87 1.73
N THR A 697 7.92 19.39 1.17
CA THR A 697 7.90 18.45 0.04
C THR A 697 7.45 17.09 0.57
N GLY A 698 6.15 16.83 0.55
CA GLY A 698 5.57 15.58 1.02
C GLY A 698 5.97 14.37 0.17
N LYS A 699 5.86 13.17 0.75
CA LYS A 699 6.04 11.89 0.05
C LYS A 699 5.07 11.81 -1.14
N ALA A 700 5.49 11.21 -2.25
CA ALA A 700 4.68 11.16 -3.49
C ALA A 700 3.28 10.54 -3.26
N HIS A 701 3.19 9.54 -2.38
CA HIS A 701 1.92 8.87 -2.06
C HIS A 701 0.95 9.68 -1.19
N PHE A 702 1.39 10.81 -0.59
CA PHE A 702 0.48 11.74 0.11
C PHE A 702 -0.36 12.60 -0.85
N TYR A 703 -0.04 12.62 -2.14
CA TYR A 703 -0.83 13.27 -3.18
C TYR A 703 -1.82 12.29 -3.82
N CYS A 704 -1.63 11.92 -5.09
CA CYS A 704 -2.54 11.04 -5.84
C CYS A 704 -1.99 9.62 -6.03
N GLY A 705 -0.94 9.23 -5.29
CA GLY A 705 -0.33 7.90 -5.35
C GLY A 705 0.67 7.72 -6.51
N SER A 706 0.32 8.14 -7.73
CA SER A 706 1.23 8.14 -8.88
C SER A 706 1.63 9.55 -9.30
N TYR A 707 2.81 9.68 -9.91
CA TYR A 707 3.29 10.95 -10.46
C TYR A 707 2.34 11.51 -11.52
N ASP A 708 1.91 10.67 -12.46
CA ASP A 708 1.04 11.07 -13.57
C ASP A 708 -0.34 11.54 -13.10
N LEU A 709 -0.95 10.83 -12.14
CA LEU A 709 -2.21 11.27 -11.53
C LEU A 709 -2.01 12.57 -10.76
N THR A 710 -0.90 12.73 -10.05
CA THR A 710 -0.61 13.96 -9.31
C THR A 710 -0.51 15.15 -10.27
N MET A 711 0.17 15.00 -11.41
CA MET A 711 0.25 16.06 -12.43
C MET A 711 -1.12 16.38 -13.04
N ALA A 712 -1.96 15.36 -13.31
CA ALA A 712 -3.30 15.58 -13.84
C ALA A 712 -4.18 16.39 -12.86
N TYR A 713 -4.23 15.99 -11.59
CA TYR A 713 -4.99 16.70 -10.57
C TYR A 713 -4.45 18.12 -10.30
N GLN A 714 -3.13 18.32 -10.32
CA GLN A 714 -2.55 19.66 -10.23
C GLN A 714 -2.93 20.54 -11.43
N GLY A 715 -2.97 19.98 -12.64
CA GLY A 715 -3.45 20.67 -13.83
C GLY A 715 -4.91 21.11 -13.71
N ILE A 716 -5.78 20.22 -13.20
CA ILE A 716 -7.20 20.52 -12.95
C ILE A 716 -7.35 21.60 -11.87
N ALA A 717 -6.63 21.45 -10.75
CA ALA A 717 -6.65 22.43 -9.65
C ALA A 717 -6.13 23.81 -10.12
N GLY A 718 -5.16 23.84 -11.03
CA GLY A 718 -4.62 25.06 -11.64
C GLY A 718 -5.69 25.95 -12.29
N LEU A 719 -6.77 25.36 -12.83
CA LEU A 719 -7.89 26.11 -13.42
C LEU A 719 -8.65 26.99 -12.41
N TYR A 720 -8.50 26.71 -11.11
CA TYR A 720 -9.21 27.38 -10.02
C TYR A 720 -8.31 28.34 -9.22
N ARG A 721 -7.06 28.56 -9.65
CA ARG A 721 -6.08 29.36 -8.88
C ARG A 721 -6.28 30.87 -9.03
N ASP A 722 -6.65 31.33 -10.22
CA ASP A 722 -6.63 32.75 -10.57
C ASP A 722 -7.90 33.53 -10.20
N PHE A 723 -8.92 32.85 -9.66
CA PHE A 723 -10.16 33.48 -9.24
C PHE A 723 -10.77 32.74 -8.04
N PHE A 724 -11.70 33.41 -7.34
CA PHE A 724 -12.57 32.80 -6.34
C PHE A 724 -14.04 32.98 -6.74
N GLY A 725 -14.86 31.93 -6.67
CA GLY A 725 -16.28 31.99 -7.02
C GLY A 725 -17.08 30.80 -6.47
N ILE A 726 -18.17 30.44 -7.17
CA ILE A 726 -19.09 29.36 -6.78
C ILE A 726 -18.37 28.02 -6.51
N PRO A 727 -17.42 27.53 -7.35
CA PRO A 727 -16.72 26.26 -7.09
C PRO A 727 -15.95 26.24 -5.77
N HIS A 728 -15.28 27.35 -5.44
CA HIS A 728 -14.55 27.53 -4.18
C HIS A 728 -15.50 27.54 -3.00
N MET A 729 -16.63 28.25 -3.12
CA MET A 729 -17.64 28.30 -2.07
C MET A 729 -18.26 26.93 -1.80
N PHE A 730 -18.49 26.10 -2.83
CA PHE A 730 -18.86 24.69 -2.63
C PHE A 730 -17.82 23.90 -1.84
N ALA A 731 -16.53 24.15 -2.09
CA ALA A 731 -15.46 23.51 -1.34
C ALA A 731 -15.42 23.98 0.12
N VAL A 732 -15.58 25.28 0.38
CA VAL A 732 -15.68 25.85 1.72
C VAL A 732 -16.84 25.21 2.50
N VAL A 733 -18.04 25.15 1.92
CA VAL A 733 -19.21 24.58 2.60
C VAL A 733 -19.04 23.08 2.88
N LYS A 734 -18.49 22.32 1.93
CA LYS A 734 -18.24 20.87 2.13
C LYS A 734 -17.23 20.61 3.24
N LEU A 735 -16.11 21.34 3.25
CA LEU A 735 -14.99 21.10 4.18
C LEU A 735 -15.29 21.57 5.62
N LEU A 736 -16.00 22.69 5.78
CA LEU A 736 -16.37 23.22 7.10
C LEU A 736 -17.58 22.50 7.71
N GLY A 737 -18.49 22.02 6.85
CA GLY A 737 -19.77 21.46 7.25
C GLY A 737 -20.64 22.44 8.04
N SER A 738 -21.72 21.94 8.62
CA SER A 738 -22.67 22.75 9.39
C SER A 738 -22.14 23.23 10.74
N ARG A 739 -21.03 22.62 11.23
CA ARG A 739 -20.45 22.95 12.53
C ARG A 739 -19.57 24.19 12.50
N ALA A 740 -18.61 24.28 11.58
CA ALA A 740 -17.65 25.39 11.59
C ALA A 740 -18.12 26.62 10.80
N LEU A 741 -19.04 26.43 9.84
CA LEU A 741 -19.53 27.50 8.97
C LEU A 741 -20.13 28.72 9.71
N PRO A 742 -20.92 28.56 10.79
CA PRO A 742 -21.43 29.70 11.57
C PRO A 742 -20.33 30.59 12.15
N GLY A 743 -19.16 30.02 12.47
CA GLY A 743 -18.01 30.76 12.99
C GLY A 743 -17.50 31.80 12.00
N ILE A 744 -17.35 31.42 10.72
CA ILE A 744 -16.90 32.34 9.66
C ILE A 744 -17.95 33.41 9.38
N ILE A 745 -19.24 33.02 9.33
CA ILE A 745 -20.34 33.98 9.18
C ILE A 745 -20.27 35.03 10.27
N ARG A 746 -20.12 34.62 11.54
CA ARG A 746 -20.02 35.53 12.67
C ARG A 746 -18.82 36.47 12.54
N ALA A 747 -17.66 35.94 12.17
CA ALA A 747 -16.42 36.71 12.01
C ALA A 747 -16.53 37.78 10.91
N LEU A 748 -17.13 37.44 9.77
CA LEU A 748 -17.39 38.40 8.68
C LEU A 748 -18.36 39.51 9.10
N LEU A 749 -19.42 39.17 9.85
CA LEU A 749 -20.37 40.15 10.37
C LEU A 749 -19.71 41.11 11.39
N ASP A 750 -18.86 40.57 12.27
CA ASP A 750 -18.07 41.41 13.19
C ASP A 750 -17.11 42.34 12.44
N HIS A 751 -16.48 41.87 11.37
CA HIS A 751 -15.64 42.71 10.51
C HIS A 751 -16.42 43.83 9.85
N ILE A 752 -17.61 43.54 9.28
CA ILE A 752 -18.50 44.56 8.73
C ILE A 752 -18.85 45.61 9.80
N SER A 753 -19.26 45.18 11.00
CA SER A 753 -19.60 46.11 12.10
C SER A 753 -18.39 46.94 12.54
N SER A 754 -17.20 46.34 12.61
CA SER A 754 -15.96 47.01 12.99
C SER A 754 -15.58 48.08 11.96
N LYS A 755 -15.61 47.74 10.67
CA LYS A 755 -15.31 48.65 9.56
C LYS A 755 -16.31 49.80 9.47
N ILE A 756 -17.61 49.53 9.65
CA ILE A 756 -18.64 50.59 9.73
C ILE A 756 -18.29 51.57 10.84
N THR A 757 -17.94 51.07 12.04
CA THR A 757 -17.58 51.90 13.20
C THR A 757 -16.32 52.73 12.93
N ALA A 758 -15.29 52.12 12.33
CA ALA A 758 -14.03 52.77 11.97
C ALA A 758 -14.20 53.84 10.87
N MET A 759 -15.18 53.67 9.99
CA MET A 759 -15.48 54.58 8.89
C MET A 759 -16.23 55.84 9.34
N VAL A 760 -16.92 55.81 10.50
CA VAL A 760 -17.68 56.95 11.04
C VAL A 760 -16.87 58.26 11.09
N PRO A 761 -15.70 58.34 11.77
CA PRO A 761 -14.92 59.58 11.82
C PRO A 761 -14.41 60.02 10.45
N LYS A 762 -14.09 59.07 9.56
CA LYS A 762 -13.61 59.35 8.19
C LYS A 762 -14.71 59.98 7.33
N ILE A 763 -15.93 59.44 7.41
CA ILE A 763 -17.11 60.03 6.75
C ILE A 763 -17.42 61.40 7.31
N THR A 764 -17.37 61.60 8.64
CA THR A 764 -17.57 62.92 9.24
C THR A 764 -16.55 63.93 8.74
N ALA A 765 -15.28 63.55 8.59
CA ALA A 765 -14.26 64.42 8.01
C ALA A 765 -14.54 64.80 6.55
N LEU A 766 -15.11 63.89 5.74
CA LEU A 766 -15.53 64.19 4.37
C LEU A 766 -16.79 65.08 4.33
N GLN A 767 -17.76 64.84 5.22
CA GLN A 767 -18.96 65.69 5.38
C GLN A 767 -18.59 67.13 5.73
N GLU A 768 -17.62 67.34 6.64
CA GLU A 768 -17.14 68.67 7.03
C GLU A 768 -16.41 69.42 5.91
N ALA A 769 -15.88 68.68 4.92
CA ALA A 769 -15.24 69.27 3.75
C ALA A 769 -16.25 69.67 2.66
N LEU A 770 -17.51 69.20 2.74
CA LEU A 770 -18.55 69.58 1.79
C LEU A 770 -19.17 70.95 2.14
N PRO A 771 -19.68 71.70 1.14
CA PRO A 771 -20.44 72.93 1.38
C PRO A 771 -21.65 72.70 2.31
N LYS A 772 -22.06 73.73 3.05
CA LYS A 772 -23.21 73.65 3.98
C LYS A 772 -24.55 73.33 3.31
N SER A 773 -24.67 73.62 2.02
CA SER A 773 -25.85 73.32 1.20
C SER A 773 -25.40 73.03 -0.23
N ILE A 774 -25.87 71.94 -0.82
CA ILE A 774 -25.54 71.53 -2.20
C ILE A 774 -26.82 71.57 -3.04
N GLY A 775 -26.88 72.47 -4.02
CA GLY A 775 -28.01 72.60 -4.95
C GLY A 775 -27.98 71.59 -6.10
N LEU A 776 -28.99 71.65 -6.97
CA LEU A 776 -29.02 70.93 -8.25
C LEU A 776 -28.01 71.56 -9.23
N LEU A 777 -27.36 70.73 -10.06
CA LEU A 777 -26.52 71.21 -11.15
C LEU A 777 -27.39 71.91 -12.21
N SER A 778 -26.97 73.09 -12.69
CA SER A 778 -27.68 73.83 -13.73
C SER A 778 -27.40 73.25 -15.12
N PHE A 779 -28.43 73.18 -15.96
CA PHE A 779 -28.31 72.82 -17.38
C PHE A 779 -27.69 73.94 -18.24
N ASP A 780 -27.66 75.19 -17.75
CA ASP A 780 -27.28 76.38 -18.53
C ASP A 780 -25.79 76.38 -18.96
N GLY A 781 -24.94 75.63 -18.24
CA GLY A 781 -23.48 75.57 -18.46
C GLY A 781 -22.99 74.33 -19.22
N GLY A 782 -23.89 73.44 -19.66
CA GLY A 782 -23.53 72.15 -20.27
C GLY A 782 -22.67 71.25 -19.38
N ILE A 783 -22.10 70.19 -19.97
CA ILE A 783 -21.23 69.21 -19.29
C ILE A 783 -20.01 69.88 -18.64
N ALA A 784 -19.34 70.79 -19.35
CA ALA A 784 -18.14 71.49 -18.86
C ALA A 784 -18.44 72.42 -17.67
N GLY A 785 -19.58 73.12 -17.68
CA GLY A 785 -20.02 73.94 -16.55
C GLY A 785 -20.37 73.08 -15.32
N CYS A 786 -21.03 71.94 -15.54
CA CYS A 786 -21.33 70.99 -14.47
C CYS A 786 -20.07 70.42 -13.83
N GLN A 787 -19.08 70.01 -14.64
CA GLN A 787 -17.80 69.52 -14.13
C GLN A 787 -17.14 70.55 -13.23
N LYS A 788 -17.10 71.83 -13.67
CA LYS A 788 -16.51 72.91 -12.86
C LYS A 788 -17.21 73.08 -11.52
N ILE A 789 -18.54 73.08 -11.50
CA ILE A 789 -19.34 73.19 -10.26
C ILE A 789 -19.06 71.99 -9.33
N ILE A 790 -18.96 70.78 -9.88
CA ILE A 790 -18.66 69.58 -9.07
C ILE A 790 -17.26 69.67 -8.46
N HIS A 791 -16.25 70.17 -9.19
CA HIS A 791 -14.91 70.39 -8.64
C HIS A 791 -14.88 71.46 -7.55
N GLU A 792 -15.68 72.53 -7.69
CA GLU A 792 -15.84 73.55 -6.65
C GLU A 792 -16.54 73.00 -5.39
N ILE A 793 -17.43 72.01 -5.53
CA ILE A 793 -18.10 71.33 -4.41
C ILE A 793 -17.19 70.29 -3.76
N LEU A 794 -16.45 69.50 -4.54
CA LEU A 794 -15.60 68.40 -4.08
C LEU A 794 -14.17 68.88 -3.79
N THR A 795 -14.00 69.74 -2.78
CA THR A 795 -12.68 70.21 -2.32
C THR A 795 -11.93 69.16 -1.48
N TRP A 796 -11.88 67.91 -1.95
CA TRP A 796 -11.32 66.77 -1.23
C TRP A 796 -9.84 66.49 -1.54
N GLU A 797 -9.20 67.28 -2.40
CA GLU A 797 -7.78 67.12 -2.74
C GLU A 797 -6.87 67.11 -1.49
N ALA A 798 -7.14 67.98 -0.52
CA ALA A 798 -6.43 68.06 0.76
C ALA A 798 -6.72 66.91 1.74
N LYS A 799 -7.74 66.06 1.45
CA LYS A 799 -8.16 64.90 2.25
C LYS A 799 -8.14 63.60 1.43
N SER A 800 -7.27 63.54 0.42
CA SER A 800 -7.18 62.41 -0.52
C SER A 800 -6.85 61.07 0.15
N GLU A 801 -6.08 61.06 1.24
CA GLU A 801 -5.78 59.85 2.03
C GLU A 801 -7.05 59.29 2.68
N VAL A 802 -7.84 60.13 3.35
CA VAL A 802 -9.11 59.74 3.99
C VAL A 802 -10.10 59.21 2.95
N LYS A 803 -10.16 59.84 1.78
CA LYS A 803 -10.98 59.39 0.65
C LYS A 803 -10.63 57.96 0.24
N ASN A 804 -9.34 57.67 0.05
CA ASN A 804 -8.87 56.35 -0.35
C ASN A 804 -9.12 55.30 0.74
N GLU A 805 -8.91 55.65 2.02
CA GLU A 805 -9.24 54.76 3.12
C GLU A 805 -10.73 54.41 3.18
N VAL A 806 -11.63 55.37 2.97
CA VAL A 806 -13.08 55.13 2.92
C VAL A 806 -13.43 54.21 1.75
N LEU A 807 -12.83 54.40 0.58
CA LEU A 807 -13.03 53.51 -0.58
C LEU A 807 -12.53 52.09 -0.31
N HIS A 808 -11.41 51.92 0.40
CA HIS A 808 -10.90 50.61 0.82
C HIS A 808 -11.83 49.95 1.87
N ASP A 809 -12.29 50.70 2.87
CA ASP A 809 -13.23 50.19 3.87
C ASP A 809 -14.57 49.77 3.22
N LEU A 810 -15.10 50.57 2.28
CA LEU A 810 -16.27 50.22 1.49
C LEU A 810 -16.02 48.97 0.62
N LYS A 811 -14.87 48.87 -0.02
CA LYS A 811 -14.50 47.68 -0.80
C LYS A 811 -14.57 46.42 0.08
N GLU A 812 -13.92 46.44 1.25
CA GLU A 812 -13.89 45.26 2.13
C GLU A 812 -15.30 44.86 2.61
N ILE A 813 -16.12 45.83 3.02
CA ILE A 813 -17.52 45.58 3.40
C ILE A 813 -18.29 44.95 2.24
N GLY A 814 -18.12 45.48 1.03
CA GLY A 814 -18.82 45.01 -0.15
C GLY A 814 -18.39 43.61 -0.57
N SER A 815 -17.08 43.33 -0.51
CA SER A 815 -16.54 41.99 -0.75
C SER A 815 -17.07 40.98 0.27
N ALA A 816 -17.17 41.34 1.56
CA ALA A 816 -17.75 40.47 2.57
C ALA A 816 -19.24 40.20 2.34
N LEU A 817 -20.03 41.23 2.01
CA LEU A 817 -21.45 41.08 1.69
C LEU A 817 -21.68 40.21 0.45
N TYR A 818 -20.89 40.41 -0.60
CA TYR A 818 -20.99 39.59 -1.81
C TYR A 818 -20.51 38.15 -1.57
N TRP A 819 -19.48 37.95 -0.76
CA TRP A 819 -19.05 36.61 -0.33
C TRP A 819 -20.19 35.88 0.40
N MET A 820 -20.91 36.57 1.29
CA MET A 820 -22.12 36.06 1.95
C MET A 820 -23.24 35.76 0.94
N SER A 821 -23.37 36.56 -0.13
CA SER A 821 -24.29 36.27 -1.24
C SER A 821 -23.90 34.99 -2.00
N LEU A 822 -22.61 34.76 -2.26
CA LEU A 822 -22.14 33.51 -2.89
C LEU A 822 -22.41 32.31 -1.99
N LEU A 823 -22.17 32.44 -0.69
CA LEU A 823 -22.47 31.41 0.30
C LEU A 823 -23.97 31.06 0.31
N ASP A 824 -24.81 32.09 0.32
CA ASP A 824 -26.27 31.95 0.30
C ASP A 824 -26.80 31.26 -0.98
N ILE A 825 -26.19 31.52 -2.14
CA ILE A 825 -26.50 30.81 -3.40
C ILE A 825 -26.15 29.31 -3.27
N VAL A 826 -24.94 29.01 -2.78
CA VAL A 826 -24.43 27.64 -2.67
C VAL A 826 -25.20 26.84 -1.65
N LEU A 827 -25.51 27.40 -0.47
CA LEU A 827 -26.33 26.74 0.54
C LEU A 827 -27.71 26.40 0.01
N ARG A 828 -28.38 27.34 -0.69
CA ARG A 828 -29.67 27.02 -1.32
C ARG A 828 -29.58 25.90 -2.33
N GLN A 829 -28.50 25.84 -3.13
CA GLN A 829 -28.32 24.76 -4.09
C GLN A 829 -28.11 23.41 -3.41
N ILE A 830 -27.33 23.37 -2.32
CA ILE A 830 -27.12 22.16 -1.50
C ILE A 830 -28.44 21.72 -0.85
N ASP A 831 -29.14 22.64 -0.19
CA ASP A 831 -30.42 22.37 0.48
C ASP A 831 -31.47 21.89 -0.50
N THR A 832 -31.55 22.49 -1.69
CA THR A 832 -32.46 22.04 -2.77
C THR A 832 -32.12 20.62 -3.22
N THR A 833 -30.84 20.30 -3.36
CA THR A 833 -30.39 18.95 -3.77
C THR A 833 -30.70 17.91 -2.70
N GLN A 834 -30.42 18.21 -1.42
CA GLN A 834 -30.74 17.36 -0.29
C GLN A 834 -32.25 17.19 -0.13
N PHE A 835 -33.03 18.24 -0.35
CA PHE A 835 -34.48 18.20 -0.36
C PHE A 835 -35.00 17.25 -1.45
N MET A 836 -34.51 17.37 -2.70
CA MET A 836 -34.92 16.48 -3.79
C MET A 836 -34.63 15.00 -3.49
N GLN A 837 -33.51 14.71 -2.82
CA GLN A 837 -33.14 13.34 -2.43
C GLN A 837 -33.97 12.80 -1.25
N SER A 838 -34.34 13.66 -0.29
CA SER A 838 -35.09 13.28 0.91
C SER A 838 -36.61 13.31 0.72
N ALA A 839 -37.13 14.10 -0.23
CA ALA A 839 -38.56 14.30 -0.47
C ALA A 839 -39.37 12.98 -0.61
N PRO A 840 -38.93 11.96 -1.39
CA PRO A 840 -39.66 10.70 -1.48
C PRO A 840 -39.79 9.97 -0.14
N TRP A 841 -38.75 10.01 0.69
CA TRP A 841 -38.72 9.37 2.01
C TRP A 841 -39.60 10.09 3.04
N LEU A 842 -39.80 11.39 2.84
CA LEU A 842 -40.70 12.23 3.62
C LEU A 842 -42.16 12.16 3.15
N GLY A 843 -42.44 11.45 2.05
CA GLY A 843 -43.78 11.36 1.47
C GLY A 843 -44.21 12.63 0.74
N LEU A 844 -43.24 13.41 0.26
CA LEU A 844 -43.46 14.64 -0.49
C LEU A 844 -43.44 14.34 -1.99
N VAL A 845 -44.52 14.70 -2.68
CA VAL A 845 -44.69 14.49 -4.12
C VAL A 845 -45.00 15.82 -4.82
N PRO A 846 -44.56 15.99 -6.09
CA PRO A 846 -44.88 17.19 -6.86
C PRO A 846 -46.38 17.23 -7.18
N GLY A 847 -47.03 18.34 -6.85
CA GLY A 847 -48.41 18.63 -7.25
C GLY A 847 -48.51 19.16 -8.69
N ASN A 848 -49.75 19.27 -9.18
CA ASN A 848 -50.06 19.68 -10.56
C ASN A 848 -49.52 21.08 -10.92
N ASP A 849 -49.35 21.96 -9.93
CA ASP A 849 -48.84 23.33 -10.09
C ASP A 849 -47.41 23.50 -9.53
N GLY A 850 -46.68 22.40 -9.30
CA GLY A 850 -45.34 22.42 -8.71
C GLY A 850 -45.30 22.64 -7.19
N GLN A 851 -46.46 22.72 -6.52
CA GLN A 851 -46.55 22.76 -5.06
C GLN A 851 -46.19 21.41 -4.43
N VAL A 852 -45.51 21.43 -3.29
CA VAL A 852 -45.20 20.23 -2.51
C VAL A 852 -46.49 19.67 -1.91
N LYS A 853 -46.88 18.44 -2.28
CA LYS A 853 -48.02 17.73 -1.69
C LYS A 853 -47.53 16.63 -0.75
N HIS A 854 -48.21 16.47 0.38
CA HIS A 854 -48.03 15.32 1.26
C HIS A 854 -48.87 14.15 0.75
N ALA A 855 -48.21 13.05 0.39
CA ALA A 855 -48.89 11.78 0.06
C ALA A 855 -49.57 11.15 1.28
N TYR A 856 -49.05 11.43 2.48
CA TYR A 856 -49.58 10.95 3.76
C TYR A 856 -49.59 12.09 4.79
N PRO A 857 -50.71 12.37 5.47
CA PRO A 857 -50.85 13.53 6.36
C PRO A 857 -50.09 13.38 7.69
N ASP A 858 -50.10 12.19 8.32
CA ASP A 858 -49.62 12.01 9.70
C ASP A 858 -48.32 11.19 9.83
N SER A 859 -47.83 10.59 8.74
CA SER A 859 -46.68 9.69 8.77
C SER A 859 -45.82 9.80 7.51
N THR A 860 -44.53 9.52 7.61
CA THR A 860 -43.63 9.46 6.43
C THR A 860 -43.38 8.02 6.01
N PRO A 861 -43.18 7.72 4.71
CA PRO A 861 -42.77 6.40 4.24
C PRO A 861 -41.60 5.81 5.06
N PHE A 862 -40.63 6.66 5.41
CA PHE A 862 -39.49 6.28 6.25
C PHE A 862 -39.89 5.85 7.67
N THR A 863 -40.73 6.62 8.37
CA THR A 863 -41.20 6.29 9.72
C THR A 863 -42.16 5.10 9.72
N THR A 864 -43.02 4.96 8.71
CA THR A 864 -43.92 3.80 8.55
C THR A 864 -43.14 2.51 8.30
N LEU A 865 -42.08 2.55 7.49
CA LEU A 865 -41.25 1.39 7.20
C LEU A 865 -40.54 0.88 8.46
N LEU A 866 -39.88 1.78 9.19
CA LEU A 866 -39.10 1.42 10.37
C LEU A 866 -39.99 1.04 11.57
N SER A 867 -41.15 1.67 11.73
CA SER A 867 -42.14 1.25 12.74
C SER A 867 -42.74 -0.11 12.41
N ALA A 868 -43.08 -0.39 11.13
CA ALA A 868 -43.56 -1.70 10.70
C ALA A 868 -42.51 -2.80 10.90
N ALA A 869 -41.25 -2.54 10.53
CA ALA A 869 -40.14 -3.47 10.74
C ALA A 869 -39.89 -3.73 12.24
N THR A 870 -39.95 -2.68 13.06
CA THR A 870 -39.81 -2.80 14.53
C THR A 870 -40.94 -3.63 15.13
N ASN A 871 -42.19 -3.40 14.71
CA ASN A 871 -43.35 -4.17 15.16
C ASN A 871 -43.25 -5.65 14.76
N ALA A 872 -42.79 -5.94 13.54
CA ALA A 872 -42.57 -7.31 13.07
C ALA A 872 -41.50 -8.03 13.90
N VAL A 873 -40.36 -7.39 14.18
CA VAL A 873 -39.29 -7.97 15.01
C VAL A 873 -39.70 -8.12 16.47
N ALA A 874 -40.40 -7.13 17.04
CA ALA A 874 -40.91 -7.19 18.41
C ALA A 874 -41.97 -8.29 18.60
N SER A 875 -42.72 -8.62 17.55
CA SER A 875 -43.69 -9.73 17.55
C SER A 875 -43.07 -11.12 17.34
N SER A 876 -41.78 -11.19 16.97
CA SER A 876 -41.10 -12.46 16.69
C SER A 876 -40.61 -13.14 17.98
N PRO A 877 -40.98 -14.41 18.24
CA PRO A 877 -40.53 -15.14 19.43
C PRO A 877 -39.02 -15.47 19.42
N ALA A 878 -38.33 -15.24 18.31
CA ALA A 878 -36.90 -15.50 18.16
C ALA A 878 -36.00 -14.28 18.51
N CYS A 879 -36.59 -13.11 18.83
CA CYS A 879 -35.81 -11.90 19.12
C CYS A 879 -35.54 -11.76 20.64
N PRO A 880 -34.28 -11.87 21.10
CA PRO A 880 -33.97 -11.78 22.53
C PRO A 880 -34.01 -10.36 23.11
N ASN A 881 -33.88 -9.30 22.28
CA ASN A 881 -33.99 -7.91 22.73
C ASN A 881 -34.43 -6.95 21.60
N PRO A 882 -35.66 -6.39 21.65
CA PRO A 882 -36.15 -5.44 20.64
C PRO A 882 -35.69 -3.98 20.85
N SER A 883 -34.92 -3.67 21.91
CA SER A 883 -34.58 -2.29 22.27
C SER A 883 -33.90 -1.49 21.17
N SER A 884 -32.98 -2.11 20.41
CA SER A 884 -32.24 -1.44 19.34
C SER A 884 -33.15 -1.00 18.18
N PHE A 885 -34.18 -1.80 17.86
CA PHE A 885 -35.16 -1.46 16.82
C PHE A 885 -36.12 -0.35 17.28
N LEU A 886 -36.53 -0.36 18.55
CA LEU A 886 -37.31 0.73 19.14
C LEU A 886 -36.54 2.07 19.12
N VAL A 887 -35.24 2.04 19.41
CA VAL A 887 -34.38 3.23 19.30
C VAL A 887 -34.28 3.67 17.85
N MET A 888 -34.12 2.74 16.89
CA MET A 888 -34.08 3.06 15.46
C MET A 888 -35.36 3.72 14.96
N ALA A 889 -36.54 3.25 15.38
CA ALA A 889 -37.83 3.87 15.04
C ALA A 889 -37.94 5.29 15.61
N LYS A 890 -37.56 5.52 16.87
CA LYS A 890 -37.53 6.86 17.47
C LYS A 890 -36.53 7.80 16.79
N GLN A 891 -35.36 7.29 16.43
CA GLN A 891 -34.35 8.04 15.68
C GLN A 891 -34.87 8.42 14.29
N ALA A 892 -35.66 7.55 13.66
CA ALA A 892 -36.28 7.84 12.37
C ALA A 892 -37.33 8.95 12.45
N GLU A 893 -38.13 8.99 13.52
CA GLU A 893 -39.05 10.09 13.80
C GLU A 893 -38.30 11.41 14.00
N ALA A 894 -37.24 11.40 14.81
CA ALA A 894 -36.39 12.58 15.03
C ALA A 894 -35.73 13.07 13.73
N ALA A 895 -35.17 12.15 12.93
CA ALA A 895 -34.60 12.47 11.63
C ALA A 895 -35.65 13.04 10.67
N SER A 896 -36.85 12.43 10.62
CA SER A 896 -37.95 12.92 9.79
C SER A 896 -38.40 14.32 10.19
N LEU A 897 -38.37 14.67 11.47
CA LEU A 897 -38.67 16.03 11.94
C LEU A 897 -37.58 17.01 11.50
N LEU A 898 -36.30 16.66 11.64
CA LEU A 898 -35.17 17.50 11.25
C LEU A 898 -35.17 17.82 9.73
N TYR A 899 -35.42 16.82 8.89
CA TYR A 899 -35.50 17.05 7.45
C TYR A 899 -36.76 17.85 7.04
N LYS A 900 -37.88 17.69 7.76
CA LYS A 900 -39.09 18.52 7.55
C LYS A 900 -38.89 19.97 8.02
N SER A 901 -38.17 20.21 9.11
CA SER A 901 -37.91 21.58 9.59
C SER A 901 -36.98 22.36 8.65
N ASN A 902 -36.12 21.67 7.90
CA ASN A 902 -35.20 22.30 6.94
C ASN A 902 -35.84 22.70 5.60
N LEU A 903 -37.16 22.55 5.42
CA LEU A 903 -37.88 22.93 4.19
C LEU A 903 -37.88 24.44 3.92
N ASN A 904 -37.74 25.25 4.98
CA ASN A 904 -37.72 26.72 4.91
C ASN A 904 -36.37 27.25 5.42
N SER A 905 -35.27 26.92 4.72
CA SER A 905 -33.93 27.44 5.04
C SER A 905 -33.91 28.97 4.93
N GLY A 906 -33.61 29.66 6.04
CA GLY A 906 -33.44 31.11 6.04
C GLY A 906 -32.24 31.55 5.19
N SER A 907 -32.29 32.75 4.63
CA SER A 907 -31.18 33.27 3.82
C SER A 907 -30.07 33.84 4.70
N VAL A 908 -28.85 33.40 4.44
CA VAL A 908 -27.64 33.91 5.10
C VAL A 908 -27.39 35.37 4.73
N LEU A 909 -27.70 35.75 3.48
CA LEU A 909 -27.59 37.14 3.03
C LEU A 909 -28.63 38.05 3.71
N GLU A 910 -29.88 37.60 3.84
CA GLU A 910 -30.93 38.38 4.53
C GLU A 910 -30.56 38.64 5.99
N TYR A 911 -30.04 37.61 6.68
CA TYR A 911 -29.51 37.76 8.04
C TYR A 911 -28.34 38.74 8.09
N ALA A 912 -27.41 38.67 7.14
CA ALA A 912 -26.28 39.60 7.07
C ALA A 912 -26.72 41.05 6.83
N LEU A 913 -27.73 41.28 5.99
CA LEU A 913 -28.31 42.60 5.76
C LEU A 913 -29.00 43.15 7.01
N ALA A 914 -29.78 42.32 7.71
CA ALA A 914 -30.42 42.70 8.97
C ALA A 914 -29.39 43.07 10.05
N PHE A 915 -28.33 42.27 10.20
CA PHE A 915 -27.23 42.56 11.10
C PHE A 915 -26.49 43.86 10.73
N THR A 916 -26.23 44.07 9.44
CA THR A 916 -25.61 45.29 8.92
C THR A 916 -26.48 46.52 9.22
N SER A 917 -27.79 46.40 9.07
CA SER A 917 -28.73 47.45 9.44
C SER A 917 -28.66 47.79 10.93
N ALA A 918 -28.62 46.77 11.80
CA ALA A 918 -28.47 46.97 13.24
C ALA A 918 -27.12 47.63 13.61
N ALA A 919 -26.06 47.35 12.86
CA ALA A 919 -24.77 48.01 13.05
C ALA A 919 -24.82 49.49 12.63
N LEU A 920 -25.52 49.81 11.54
CA LEU A 920 -25.72 51.17 11.04
C LEU A 920 -26.62 52.01 11.96
N ASP A 921 -27.64 51.42 12.57
CA ASP A 921 -28.57 52.11 13.48
C ASP A 921 -27.84 52.81 14.65
N ARG A 922 -26.73 52.23 15.14
CA ARG A 922 -25.87 52.82 16.17
C ARG A 922 -25.26 54.18 15.77
N HIS A 923 -25.21 54.45 14.47
CA HIS A 923 -24.58 55.63 13.88
C HIS A 923 -25.53 56.43 12.98
N TYR A 924 -26.83 56.09 12.97
CA TYR A 924 -27.84 56.68 12.09
C TYR A 924 -27.80 58.22 12.08
N ASN A 925 -27.81 58.84 13.27
CA ASN A 925 -27.81 60.31 13.42
C ASN A 925 -26.57 61.03 12.85
N LYS A 926 -25.49 60.30 12.57
CA LYS A 926 -24.27 60.84 11.96
C LYS A 926 -24.30 60.74 10.43
N TRP A 927 -25.02 59.75 9.89
CA TRP A 927 -25.04 59.43 8.45
C TRP A 927 -26.38 59.79 7.78
N SER A 928 -27.37 60.23 8.56
CA SER A 928 -28.64 60.76 8.10
C SER A 928 -29.06 61.94 8.97
N ALA A 929 -29.32 63.10 8.35
CA ALA A 929 -29.80 64.29 9.02
C ALA A 929 -31.33 64.25 9.17
N THR A 930 -31.84 64.53 10.37
CA THR A 930 -33.28 64.74 10.56
C THR A 930 -33.69 66.09 9.98
N PRO A 931 -34.66 66.16 9.06
CA PRO A 931 -35.06 67.41 8.42
C PRO A 931 -35.65 68.39 9.44
N LYS A 932 -35.10 69.61 9.52
CA LYS A 932 -35.52 70.65 10.48
C LYS A 932 -36.94 71.16 10.25
N THR A 933 -37.43 71.08 9.02
CA THR A 933 -38.74 71.59 8.59
C THR A 933 -39.82 70.52 8.55
N GLY A 934 -39.48 69.26 8.84
CA GLY A 934 -40.37 68.11 8.64
C GLY A 934 -40.57 67.70 7.18
N PHE A 935 -39.91 68.37 6.23
CA PHE A 935 -39.93 68.08 4.80
C PHE A 935 -38.56 67.60 4.31
N ILE A 936 -38.52 66.85 3.21
CA ILE A 936 -37.27 66.38 2.60
C ILE A 936 -36.37 67.58 2.26
N ASP A 937 -35.17 67.62 2.84
CA ASP A 937 -34.17 68.65 2.55
C ASP A 937 -33.38 68.28 1.29
N ILE A 938 -33.68 68.97 0.18
CA ILE A 938 -33.04 68.76 -1.11
C ILE A 938 -31.62 69.34 -1.18
N THR A 939 -31.22 70.16 -0.20
CA THR A 939 -29.92 70.84 -0.14
C THR A 939 -28.96 70.26 0.88
N THR A 940 -29.35 69.18 1.59
CA THR A 940 -28.50 68.54 2.60
C THR A 940 -27.15 68.11 2.02
N SER A 941 -26.08 68.35 2.77
CA SER A 941 -24.73 67.84 2.51
C SER A 941 -24.26 66.81 3.55
N LYS A 942 -25.11 66.50 4.54
CA LYS A 942 -24.75 65.66 5.68
C LYS A 942 -25.11 64.19 5.51
N ASP A 943 -25.96 63.83 4.57
CA ASP A 943 -26.37 62.45 4.39
C ASP A 943 -25.29 61.62 3.69
N PHE A 944 -25.21 60.34 4.04
CA PHE A 944 -24.23 59.41 3.48
C PHE A 944 -24.28 59.35 1.95
N TYR A 945 -25.48 59.40 1.34
CA TYR A 945 -25.60 59.38 -0.12
C TYR A 945 -24.86 60.52 -0.82
N ARG A 946 -24.71 61.70 -0.19
CA ARG A 946 -23.94 62.82 -0.75
C ARG A 946 -22.45 62.56 -0.73
N VAL A 947 -21.95 61.96 0.35
CA VAL A 947 -20.56 61.53 0.46
C VAL A 947 -20.29 60.42 -0.55
N PHE A 948 -21.14 59.41 -0.64
CA PHE A 948 -20.99 58.34 -1.61
C PHE A 948 -21.07 58.85 -3.06
N SER A 949 -21.95 59.80 -3.35
CA SER A 949 -22.03 60.44 -4.66
C SER A 949 -20.75 61.18 -5.05
N GLY A 950 -20.18 61.95 -4.12
CA GLY A 950 -18.88 62.60 -4.32
C GLY A 950 -17.75 61.61 -4.51
N LEU A 951 -17.75 60.51 -3.75
CA LEU A 951 -16.77 59.42 -3.88
C LEU A 951 -16.89 58.77 -5.25
N GLN A 952 -18.12 58.47 -5.68
CA GLN A 952 -18.43 57.86 -6.97
C GLN A 952 -17.93 58.72 -8.13
N TYR A 953 -18.28 60.01 -8.12
CA TYR A 953 -17.82 60.94 -9.14
C TYR A 953 -16.28 61.01 -9.16
N SER A 954 -15.65 61.22 -8.00
CA SER A 954 -14.20 61.35 -7.88
C SER A 954 -13.44 60.11 -8.36
N TYR A 955 -13.83 58.89 -7.95
CA TYR A 955 -13.10 57.69 -8.37
C TYR A 955 -13.35 57.34 -9.84
N LEU A 956 -14.54 57.61 -10.39
CA LEU A 956 -14.82 57.39 -11.81
C LEU A 956 -14.02 58.35 -12.70
N GLU A 957 -13.93 59.62 -12.32
CA GLU A 957 -13.15 60.62 -13.04
C GLU A 957 -11.64 60.33 -12.99
N GLU A 958 -11.11 60.01 -11.81
CA GLU A 958 -9.71 59.65 -11.64
C GLU A 958 -9.33 58.38 -12.42
N SER A 959 -10.24 57.40 -12.53
CA SER A 959 -9.99 56.15 -13.25
C SER A 959 -9.72 56.34 -14.75
N ILE A 960 -10.19 57.46 -15.31
CA ILE A 960 -10.08 57.78 -16.74
C ILE A 960 -8.92 58.73 -16.99
N ASN A 961 -8.74 59.70 -16.11
CA ASN A 961 -7.67 60.68 -16.21
C ASN A 961 -6.29 60.07 -15.87
N TYR A 962 -6.26 59.06 -14.99
CA TYR A 962 -5.01 58.43 -14.53
C TYR A 962 -5.10 56.89 -14.51
N PRO A 963 -5.18 56.21 -15.68
CA PRO A 963 -5.33 54.75 -15.78
C PRO A 963 -4.14 53.95 -15.19
N SER A 964 -3.00 54.60 -14.96
CA SER A 964 -1.80 54.00 -14.35
C SER A 964 -1.86 53.90 -12.81
N THR A 965 -2.83 54.54 -12.14
CA THR A 965 -2.89 54.64 -10.67
C THR A 965 -3.65 53.47 -10.03
N LYS A 966 -3.52 53.30 -8.71
CA LYS A 966 -4.00 52.22 -7.80
C LYS A 966 -5.52 51.91 -7.82
N GLN A 967 -6.26 52.26 -8.86
CA GLN A 967 -7.73 52.25 -8.90
C GLN A 967 -8.35 51.02 -9.57
N GLU A 968 -7.58 50.24 -10.33
CA GLU A 968 -7.96 48.87 -10.73
C GLU A 968 -8.22 47.97 -9.52
N MET A 969 -7.84 48.38 -8.29
CA MET A 969 -7.89 47.58 -7.07
C MET A 969 -9.25 47.53 -6.36
N LEU A 970 -10.22 48.38 -6.74
CA LEU A 970 -11.50 48.55 -6.00
C LEU A 970 -12.61 47.60 -6.47
N GLY A 971 -12.77 47.39 -7.78
CA GLY A 971 -13.80 46.52 -8.34
C GLY A 971 -15.24 46.92 -8.05
N ASP A 972 -16.17 45.99 -8.30
CA ASP A 972 -17.61 46.22 -8.09
C ASP A 972 -18.01 46.19 -6.60
N SER A 973 -17.11 45.80 -5.69
CA SER A 973 -17.37 45.70 -4.26
C SER A 973 -17.75 47.04 -3.62
N VAL A 974 -17.15 48.15 -4.07
CA VAL A 974 -17.46 49.49 -3.54
C VAL A 974 -18.93 49.85 -3.78
N ALA A 975 -19.46 49.51 -4.96
CA ALA A 975 -20.87 49.71 -5.29
C ALA A 975 -21.77 48.84 -4.41
N TRP A 976 -21.39 47.58 -4.16
CA TRP A 976 -22.12 46.69 -3.25
C TRP A 976 -22.23 47.26 -1.83
N ALA A 977 -21.15 47.77 -1.24
CA ALA A 977 -21.20 48.39 0.08
C ALA A 977 -21.99 49.70 0.09
N GLY A 978 -21.66 50.62 -0.82
CA GLY A 978 -22.30 51.93 -0.90
C GLY A 978 -23.81 51.84 -1.11
N CYS A 979 -24.24 51.03 -2.07
CA CYS A 979 -25.66 50.79 -2.32
C CYS A 979 -26.33 50.11 -1.13
N THR A 980 -25.69 49.14 -0.47
CA THR A 980 -26.25 48.49 0.72
C THR A 980 -26.46 49.48 1.87
N ILE A 981 -25.46 50.31 2.18
CA ILE A 981 -25.57 51.32 3.24
C ILE A 981 -26.68 52.34 2.89
N MET A 982 -26.68 52.87 1.67
CA MET A 982 -27.73 53.82 1.23
C MET A 982 -29.12 53.20 1.25
N TYR A 983 -29.24 51.93 0.85
CA TYR A 983 -30.50 51.19 0.88
C TYR A 983 -31.01 51.08 2.31
N LEU A 984 -30.19 50.55 3.23
CA LEU A 984 -30.57 50.32 4.63
C LEU A 984 -30.90 51.63 5.37
N LEU A 985 -30.22 52.73 5.07
CA LEU A 985 -30.53 54.06 5.63
C LEU A 985 -31.78 54.72 5.02
N GLY A 986 -32.41 54.14 4.00
CA GLY A 986 -33.56 54.73 3.31
C GLY A 986 -33.19 55.90 2.38
N GLN A 987 -31.94 55.96 1.92
CA GLN A 987 -31.40 57.07 1.12
C GLN A 987 -31.35 56.79 -0.39
N GLN A 988 -31.81 55.62 -0.86
CA GLN A 988 -31.78 55.23 -2.29
C GLN A 988 -32.43 56.28 -3.21
N GLN A 989 -33.67 56.69 -2.94
CA GLN A 989 -34.39 57.62 -3.82
C GLN A 989 -33.72 59.00 -3.86
N HIS A 990 -33.14 59.44 -2.74
CA HIS A 990 -32.37 60.68 -2.67
C HIS A 990 -31.11 60.58 -3.52
N PHE A 991 -30.39 59.45 -3.44
CA PHE A 991 -29.22 59.18 -4.29
C PHE A 991 -29.58 59.22 -5.79
N GLU A 992 -30.62 58.49 -6.21
CA GLU A 992 -31.01 58.43 -7.63
C GLU A 992 -31.37 59.80 -8.23
N LEU A 993 -31.88 60.72 -7.42
CA LEU A 993 -32.24 62.09 -7.83
C LEU A 993 -31.05 63.07 -7.78
N PHE A 994 -30.19 62.91 -6.77
CA PHE A 994 -29.21 63.94 -6.39
C PHE A 994 -27.75 63.52 -6.59
N ASP A 995 -27.49 62.35 -7.15
CA ASP A 995 -26.15 61.90 -7.46
C ASP A 995 -25.47 62.74 -8.55
N PHE A 996 -24.25 63.20 -8.29
CA PHE A 996 -23.45 64.01 -9.22
C PHE A 996 -23.22 63.30 -10.55
N SER A 997 -22.89 62.00 -10.56
CA SER A 997 -22.67 61.26 -11.80
C SER A 997 -23.97 61.12 -12.62
N TYR A 998 -25.11 60.91 -11.96
CA TYR A 998 -26.40 60.77 -12.66
C TYR A 998 -26.88 62.11 -13.20
N GLN A 999 -26.70 63.19 -12.45
CA GLN A 999 -27.01 64.54 -12.92
C GLN A 999 -26.11 64.94 -14.08
N PHE A 1000 -24.82 64.61 -14.02
CA PHE A 1000 -23.87 64.82 -15.11
C PHE A 1000 -24.29 64.08 -16.40
N LEU A 1001 -24.75 62.82 -16.27
CA LEU A 1001 -25.34 62.07 -17.38
C LEU A 1001 -26.61 62.73 -17.95
N ASN A 1002 -27.52 63.19 -17.09
CA ASN A 1002 -28.76 63.83 -17.52
C ASN A 1002 -28.47 65.14 -18.29
N VAL A 1003 -27.51 65.95 -17.84
CA VAL A 1003 -27.08 67.16 -18.56
C VAL A 1003 -26.47 66.81 -19.91
N ALA A 1004 -25.63 65.76 -19.96
CA ALA A 1004 -25.04 65.28 -21.21
C ALA A 1004 -26.09 64.77 -22.21
N GLU A 1005 -27.15 64.10 -21.74
CA GLU A 1005 -28.26 63.64 -22.58
C GLU A 1005 -29.05 64.81 -23.18
N VAL A 1006 -29.34 65.84 -22.38
CA VAL A 1006 -30.03 67.06 -22.83
C VAL A 1006 -29.16 67.85 -23.82
N GLU A 1007 -27.88 68.04 -23.53
CA GLU A 1007 -26.94 68.73 -24.41
C GLU A 1007 -26.81 68.00 -25.76
N ASN A 1008 -26.68 66.68 -25.77
CA ASN A 1008 -26.68 65.87 -27.00
C ASN A 1008 -27.99 65.96 -27.79
N ALA A 1009 -29.14 65.96 -27.11
CA ALA A 1009 -30.45 66.09 -27.75
C ALA A 1009 -30.62 67.49 -28.38
N THR A 1010 -30.17 68.55 -27.71
CA THR A 1010 -30.22 69.92 -28.26
C THR A 1010 -29.29 70.11 -29.45
N VAL A 1011 -28.07 69.56 -29.44
CA VAL A 1011 -27.15 69.60 -30.59
C VAL A 1011 -27.72 68.88 -31.82
N SER A 1012 -28.44 67.79 -31.62
CA SER A 1012 -29.09 67.01 -32.69
C SER A 1012 -30.23 67.77 -33.38
N ILE A 1013 -30.83 68.78 -32.74
CA ILE A 1013 -31.97 69.55 -33.25
C ILE A 1013 -31.52 70.78 -34.07
N TYR A 1014 -30.30 71.30 -33.87
CA TYR A 1014 -29.82 72.55 -34.48
C TYR A 1014 -28.86 72.42 -35.69
N GLN A 1015 -28.58 71.21 -36.22
CA GLN A 1015 -27.74 71.06 -37.43
C GLN A 1015 -28.32 70.11 -38.50
N PRO A 1016 -28.97 70.65 -39.56
CA PRO A 1016 -29.16 69.93 -40.82
C PRO A 1016 -28.26 70.39 -41.99
N SER A 1017 -27.36 71.37 -41.85
CA SER A 1017 -26.61 71.89 -43.01
C SER A 1017 -25.32 72.64 -42.66
N ASP A 1018 -24.20 71.92 -42.51
CA ASP A 1018 -22.89 72.28 -43.09
C ASP A 1018 -21.81 71.30 -42.62
N ARG A 1019 -21.30 70.49 -43.55
CA ARG A 1019 -20.48 69.29 -43.26
C ARG A 1019 -18.97 69.55 -43.10
N ASN A 1020 -18.48 70.79 -43.01
CA ASN A 1020 -17.04 71.08 -43.15
C ASN A 1020 -16.37 71.93 -42.04
N LYS A 1021 -16.90 71.98 -40.82
CA LYS A 1021 -16.15 72.44 -39.63
C LYS A 1021 -16.45 71.58 -38.38
N SER A 1022 -15.50 70.69 -38.06
CA SER A 1022 -15.22 70.03 -36.76
C SER A 1022 -16.38 69.48 -35.90
N PRO A 1023 -16.52 68.14 -35.73
CA PRO A 1023 -17.41 67.52 -34.77
C PRO A 1023 -16.70 67.32 -33.41
N ASN A 1024 -16.32 68.41 -32.72
CA ASN A 1024 -15.40 68.32 -31.56
C ASN A 1024 -16.00 68.72 -30.19
N PHE A 1025 -17.32 68.69 -29.97
CA PHE A 1025 -17.90 69.13 -28.68
C PHE A 1025 -17.92 68.07 -27.56
N LEU A 1026 -17.94 66.78 -27.89
CA LEU A 1026 -17.86 65.65 -26.92
C LEU A 1026 -16.44 65.10 -26.73
N GLN A 1027 -15.46 65.63 -27.48
CA GLN A 1027 -14.11 65.09 -27.56
C GLN A 1027 -13.39 65.25 -26.22
N GLY A 1028 -13.33 64.17 -25.43
CA GLY A 1028 -12.70 64.14 -24.11
C GLY A 1028 -13.59 63.59 -22.97
N TYR A 1029 -14.92 63.62 -23.12
CA TYR A 1029 -15.86 63.16 -22.06
C TYR A 1029 -16.50 61.79 -22.33
N GLU A 1030 -16.28 61.17 -23.49
CA GLU A 1030 -16.90 59.89 -23.85
C GLU A 1030 -16.56 58.76 -22.87
N GLY A 1031 -15.30 58.70 -22.42
CA GLY A 1031 -14.86 57.70 -21.44
C GLY A 1031 -15.57 57.84 -20.10
N ILE A 1032 -15.74 59.07 -19.60
CA ILE A 1032 -16.34 59.34 -18.28
C ILE A 1032 -17.85 59.16 -18.29
N LEU A 1033 -18.51 59.57 -19.37
CA LEU A 1033 -19.93 59.30 -19.56
C LEU A 1033 -20.20 57.78 -19.62
N GLU A 1034 -19.37 57.00 -20.31
CA GLU A 1034 -19.58 55.55 -20.35
C GLU A 1034 -19.30 54.86 -19.01
N ALA A 1035 -18.27 55.29 -18.27
CA ALA A 1035 -17.99 54.79 -16.93
C ALA A 1035 -19.14 55.09 -15.96
N MET A 1036 -19.70 56.31 -15.99
CA MET A 1036 -20.87 56.69 -15.20
C MET A 1036 -22.12 55.90 -15.58
N ARG A 1037 -22.36 55.62 -16.88
CA ARG A 1037 -23.47 54.74 -17.30
C ARG A 1037 -23.32 53.32 -16.75
N LYS A 1038 -22.10 52.77 -16.77
CA LYS A 1038 -21.81 51.44 -16.21
C LYS A 1038 -22.04 51.42 -14.69
N ALA A 1039 -21.55 52.42 -13.97
CA ALA A 1039 -21.80 52.56 -12.52
C ALA A 1039 -23.31 52.67 -12.21
N ARG A 1040 -24.07 53.45 -13.00
CA ARG A 1040 -25.53 53.54 -12.87
C ARG A 1040 -26.22 52.19 -13.04
N ARG A 1041 -25.84 51.40 -14.05
CA ARG A 1041 -26.39 50.05 -14.27
C ARG A 1041 -26.05 49.12 -13.10
N LEU A 1042 -24.82 49.15 -12.61
CA LEU A 1042 -24.37 48.33 -11.48
C LEU A 1042 -25.14 48.67 -10.19
N ASN A 1043 -25.23 49.96 -9.82
CA ASN A 1043 -25.96 50.39 -8.63
C ASN A 1043 -27.43 49.97 -8.70
N ASN A 1044 -28.08 50.17 -9.85
CA ASN A 1044 -29.47 49.74 -10.05
C ASN A 1044 -29.63 48.23 -9.91
N HIS A 1045 -28.68 47.45 -10.40
CA HIS A 1045 -28.66 46.00 -10.22
C HIS A 1045 -28.55 45.62 -8.74
N VAL A 1046 -27.62 46.23 -7.99
CA VAL A 1046 -27.46 46.00 -6.55
C VAL A 1046 -28.73 46.40 -5.79
N PHE A 1047 -29.31 47.57 -6.05
CA PHE A 1047 -30.56 47.98 -5.41
C PHE A 1047 -31.73 47.04 -5.72
N SER A 1048 -31.81 46.51 -6.95
CA SER A 1048 -32.82 45.52 -7.31
C SER A 1048 -32.64 44.22 -6.52
N MET A 1049 -31.40 43.75 -6.39
CA MET A 1049 -31.05 42.57 -5.58
C MET A 1049 -31.38 42.78 -4.10
N LEU A 1050 -31.04 43.95 -3.54
CA LEU A 1050 -31.37 44.30 -2.16
C LEU A 1050 -32.88 44.36 -1.94
N ARG A 1051 -33.64 44.94 -2.89
CA ARG A 1051 -35.11 44.99 -2.82
C ARG A 1051 -35.76 43.61 -2.88
N ALA A 1052 -35.17 42.67 -3.60
CA ALA A 1052 -35.65 41.29 -3.67
C ALA A 1052 -35.40 40.51 -2.37
N ARG A 1053 -34.36 40.86 -1.60
CA ARG A 1053 -33.95 40.16 -0.37
C ARG A 1053 -34.41 40.84 0.92
N CYS A 1054 -34.46 42.17 0.92
CA CYS A 1054 -34.88 43.00 2.04
C CYS A 1054 -35.95 43.97 1.52
N PRO A 1055 -37.20 43.51 1.33
CA PRO A 1055 -38.24 44.34 0.73
C PRO A 1055 -38.57 45.58 1.57
N LEU A 1056 -38.94 46.67 0.89
CA LEU A 1056 -39.38 47.91 1.53
C LEU A 1056 -40.83 47.76 2.03
N GLU A 1057 -41.13 48.37 3.18
CA GLU A 1057 -42.49 48.42 3.74
C GLU A 1057 -43.15 49.78 3.50
N ASP A 1058 -44.50 49.76 3.40
CA ASP A 1058 -45.33 50.96 3.33
C ASP A 1058 -45.31 51.71 4.67
N LYS A 1059 -44.57 52.81 4.74
CA LYS A 1059 -44.64 53.79 5.84
C LYS A 1059 -45.62 54.91 5.48
N ILE A 1060 -46.18 55.53 6.52
CA ILE A 1060 -47.17 56.60 6.37
C ILE A 1060 -46.46 57.95 6.57
N ALA A 1061 -46.52 58.83 5.58
CA ALA A 1061 -46.00 60.19 5.65
C ALA A 1061 -47.05 61.24 5.23
N CYS A 1062 -46.69 62.51 5.42
CA CYS A 1062 -47.39 63.66 4.85
C CYS A 1062 -46.69 64.08 3.56
N ALA A 1063 -47.42 64.13 2.43
CA ALA A 1063 -46.92 64.68 1.17
C ALA A 1063 -47.41 66.12 0.97
N ILE A 1064 -46.86 66.85 0.01
CA ILE A 1064 -47.34 68.19 -0.35
C ILE A 1064 -47.94 68.14 -1.75
N LYS A 1065 -49.14 68.66 -1.93
CA LYS A 1065 -49.73 68.88 -3.27
C LYS A 1065 -48.94 69.95 -4.03
N PRO A 1066 -48.98 69.99 -5.37
CA PRO A 1066 -48.41 71.10 -6.15
C PRO A 1066 -48.89 72.49 -5.71
N SER A 1067 -50.06 72.57 -5.07
CA SER A 1067 -50.63 73.78 -4.49
C SER A 1067 -50.06 74.18 -3.11
N GLY A 1068 -49.07 73.45 -2.58
CA GLY A 1068 -48.48 73.70 -1.26
C GLY A 1068 -49.25 73.14 -0.06
N ALA A 1069 -50.38 72.46 -0.27
CA ALA A 1069 -51.20 71.91 0.82
C ALA A 1069 -50.71 70.53 1.28
N PRO A 1070 -50.63 70.25 2.60
CA PRO A 1070 -50.24 68.93 3.11
C PRO A 1070 -51.33 67.88 2.84
N LEU A 1071 -50.91 66.75 2.30
CA LEU A 1071 -51.67 65.53 2.09
C LEU A 1071 -51.28 64.53 3.19
N HIS A 1072 -52.14 64.36 4.18
CA HIS A 1072 -51.92 63.39 5.25
C HIS A 1072 -52.14 61.95 4.77
N ARG A 1073 -51.37 61.01 5.32
CA ARG A 1073 -51.48 59.57 5.09
C ARG A 1073 -51.12 59.09 3.67
N MET A 1074 -50.07 59.66 3.09
CA MET A 1074 -49.49 59.08 1.88
C MET A 1074 -48.62 57.88 2.27
N LYS A 1075 -48.84 56.75 1.61
CA LYS A 1075 -47.96 55.58 1.71
C LYS A 1075 -46.69 55.85 0.92
N PHE A 1076 -45.54 55.63 1.54
CA PHE A 1076 -44.24 55.63 0.88
C PHE A 1076 -43.46 54.39 1.30
N THR A 1077 -42.68 53.82 0.40
CA THR A 1077 -41.90 52.63 0.69
C THR A 1077 -40.59 53.01 1.37
N ASN A 1078 -40.24 52.35 2.48
CA ASN A 1078 -39.00 52.58 3.20
C ASN A 1078 -38.48 51.28 3.84
N THR A 1079 -37.19 51.23 4.21
CA THR A 1079 -36.59 50.04 4.83
C THR A 1079 -37.17 49.72 6.20
N VAL A 1080 -37.34 48.42 6.47
CA VAL A 1080 -37.85 47.87 7.74
C VAL A 1080 -36.85 48.12 8.86
N SER A 1081 -37.31 48.34 10.10
CA SER A 1081 -36.41 48.46 11.25
C SER A 1081 -35.74 47.12 11.54
N ALA A 1082 -34.42 47.11 11.77
CA ALA A 1082 -33.64 45.90 12.01
C ALA A 1082 -34.12 45.06 13.23
N PHE A 1083 -34.85 45.68 14.16
CA PHE A 1083 -35.38 45.01 15.36
C PHE A 1083 -36.61 44.12 15.10
N GLU A 1084 -37.29 44.30 13.98
CA GLU A 1084 -38.48 43.51 13.60
C GLU A 1084 -38.11 42.25 12.81
N THR A 1085 -36.90 42.22 12.21
CA THR A 1085 -36.44 41.14 11.32
C THR A 1085 -35.40 40.20 11.94
N LEU A 1086 -34.77 40.56 13.05
CA LEU A 1086 -33.88 39.67 13.79
C LEU A 1086 -34.72 38.64 14.60
N PRO A 1087 -34.28 37.37 14.69
CA PRO A 1087 -34.95 36.39 15.55
C PRO A 1087 -34.94 36.89 16.99
N GLN A 1088 -36.11 37.29 17.50
CA GLN A 1088 -36.28 37.62 18.91
C GLN A 1088 -35.96 36.36 19.72
N ARG A 1089 -35.15 36.51 20.79
CA ARG A 1089 -34.92 35.42 21.75
C ARG A 1089 -36.29 34.89 22.16
N ALA A 1090 -36.61 33.65 21.78
CA ALA A 1090 -37.72 32.94 22.38
C ALA A 1090 -37.42 32.86 23.89
N THR A 1091 -38.22 33.58 24.68
CA THR A 1091 -38.22 33.48 26.13
C THR A 1091 -38.82 32.16 26.58
#